data_AF-A0AAF0ESG1-F1
#
_entry.id   AF-A0AAF0ESG1-F1
#
_cell.length_a   1.000
_cell.length_b   1.000
_cell.length_c   1.000
_cell.angle_alpha   90.00
_cell.angle_beta   90.00
_cell.angle_gamma   90.00
#
_symmetry.space_group_name_H-M   'P 1'
#
loop_
_entity.id
_entity.type
_entity.pdbx_description
1 polymer ?
#
loop_
_entity_poly.entity_id
_entity_poly.type
_entity_poly.pdbx_seq_one_letter_code
_entity_poly.pdbx_strand_id
1 'polypeptide(L)'
;MWPPSLHDAAWRIEDWHYVAEGAANVVVGYRGPAVWPFVDVQGSGATLALRLPKKMTDGANTTAYQNTPPTDVFIDRVLSHLLPRESLPFLRRIPLTSATQRFVQALAPKIESDRPDHRRAHSQIHVSSPYIWAMRDLSQATHPGGLVVEIKPKCGFLPNLPETAYPCKRHYSRYKMHRVYKFLKKHGTLPTYAECMQWYDPLDLFSHDADRVRRAVQALCREWAQGEGNMHVMMHGARASRQDVEAQVPWLRPDAAKGLADRVLTTLLQPHNQALITRLRELQQRFDPFNIEGLNTIWLRTWDFSLLDADELSMPLVSVEDYEHVALSFSSGPELGAHLRDWQPIVAAYLLSATLKDVSVFLPIQSEPHDTAPLHLSALLALCLGQVAAVDSPRVFSRATSSKTVDVSSKADQSNKAAMSEGVNYNATSVPKGARYRTLIIPGSNSHIGTFWSADENQKKAEHAFVIIHGRLRDGNRYWSIMLNAYQSALKDNYPGVKPNSVIVAPEFFSTKLNKGDYSKDTLAWDDVNAWQSGMVATHPSGTDVTSLDALDAIVEHFADKSKYPNMKNLTLVGHGGGGQLMNRYATIGKDPSNSNIYVRYIVGDPSSSAYYTDHRPVTDKSIAQKSSCPQYNDWRYGFAGFMGTRDGKKSPEDYFGQYVNRDVVNIVGYQDTATNGDQKCMALLQGGQKRRDRNLSWWRYINMLARTNENLHGFPGNFSLSDLPDWSSKSNGVIRTRLCVVENATHNADKVFGSDEGRSALFNYHNVDMGWRPKGWKYQAPKQKTARSNTSPSPSPSTSSPPRLAQRSSASVAFQPSGLAMVSVAILALFL
;
A
#
# COMPACT_ATOMS: atom_id res chain seq x y z
N MET A 1 -14.64 -18.44 14.24
CA MET A 1 -14.49 -16.97 14.35
C MET A 1 -15.74 -16.34 13.77
N TRP A 2 -16.49 -15.62 14.61
CA TRP A 2 -17.76 -14.96 14.25
C TRP A 2 -17.49 -13.54 13.69
N PRO A 3 -18.22 -13.06 12.67
CA PRO A 3 -19.30 -13.75 11.95
C PRO A 3 -18.81 -14.90 11.05
N PRO A 4 -19.65 -15.92 10.82
CA PRO A 4 -19.31 -17.12 10.05
C PRO A 4 -19.41 -16.84 8.54
N SER A 5 -19.18 -17.88 7.72
CA SER A 5 -19.45 -17.80 6.29
C SER A 5 -20.95 -17.62 6.03
N LEU A 6 -21.31 -16.82 5.02
CA LEU A 6 -22.70 -16.47 4.68
C LEU A 6 -23.09 -16.94 3.27
N HIS A 7 -22.31 -17.82 2.65
CA HIS A 7 -22.48 -18.25 1.26
C HIS A 7 -23.84 -18.92 0.98
N ASP A 8 -24.36 -19.70 1.93
CA ASP A 8 -25.63 -20.45 1.78
C ASP A 8 -26.80 -19.81 2.56
N ALA A 9 -26.62 -18.60 3.09
CA ALA A 9 -27.64 -17.94 3.89
C ALA A 9 -28.81 -17.45 3.02
N ALA A 10 -30.04 -17.66 3.49
CA ALA A 10 -31.23 -17.11 2.85
C ALA A 10 -31.48 -15.68 3.38
N TRP A 11 -31.32 -14.69 2.50
CA TRP A 11 -31.40 -13.27 2.88
C TRP A 11 -32.80 -12.71 2.66
N ARG A 12 -33.41 -12.18 3.74
CA ARG A 12 -34.71 -11.52 3.70
C ARG A 12 -34.53 -10.05 4.06
N ILE A 13 -35.02 -9.13 3.23
CA ILE A 13 -34.78 -7.69 3.42
C ILE A 13 -35.52 -7.13 4.64
N GLU A 14 -36.65 -7.73 5.02
CA GLU A 14 -37.48 -7.40 6.18
C GLU A 14 -36.73 -7.50 7.51
N ASP A 15 -35.77 -8.43 7.58
CA ASP A 15 -34.98 -8.75 8.77
C ASP A 15 -33.87 -7.74 9.06
N TRP A 16 -33.63 -6.77 8.17
CA TRP A 16 -32.55 -5.78 8.32
C TRP A 16 -33.11 -4.39 8.58
N HIS A 17 -32.45 -3.61 9.44
CA HIS A 17 -32.85 -2.24 9.74
C HIS A 17 -31.65 -1.30 9.79
N TYR A 18 -31.89 -0.02 9.56
CA TYR A 18 -30.88 1.02 9.70
C TYR A 18 -30.43 1.14 11.17
N VAL A 19 -29.11 1.15 11.40
CA VAL A 19 -28.53 1.35 12.74
C VAL A 19 -27.85 2.71 12.82
N ALA A 20 -26.91 2.98 11.92
CA ALA A 20 -26.13 4.21 11.90
C ALA A 20 -25.47 4.44 10.54
N GLU A 21 -24.90 5.64 10.33
CA GLU A 21 -24.01 5.88 9.20
C GLU A 21 -22.87 6.86 9.52
N GLY A 22 -21.74 6.63 8.87
CA GLY A 22 -20.59 7.54 8.82
C GLY A 22 -20.50 8.26 7.48
N ALA A 23 -19.36 8.87 7.18
CA ALA A 23 -19.13 9.49 5.87
C ALA A 23 -19.10 8.48 4.72
N ALA A 24 -18.47 7.31 4.93
CA ALA A 24 -18.19 6.34 3.86
C ALA A 24 -19.14 5.13 3.82
N ASN A 25 -19.85 4.82 4.91
CA ASN A 25 -20.64 3.59 5.03
C ASN A 25 -21.95 3.79 5.79
N VAL A 26 -22.97 3.02 5.43
CA VAL A 26 -24.19 2.76 6.21
C VAL A 26 -24.01 1.44 6.96
N VAL A 27 -24.47 1.36 8.20
CA VAL A 27 -24.50 0.14 9.00
C VAL A 27 -25.96 -0.29 9.18
N VAL A 28 -26.23 -1.56 8.90
CA VAL A 28 -27.55 -2.18 9.09
C VAL A 28 -27.44 -3.37 10.02
N GLY A 29 -28.41 -3.53 10.92
CA GLY A 29 -28.44 -4.59 11.92
C GLY A 29 -29.48 -5.66 11.59
N TYR A 30 -29.18 -6.90 11.91
CA TYR A 30 -30.13 -8.00 11.82
C TYR A 30 -31.09 -7.99 13.01
N ARG A 31 -32.39 -8.05 12.72
CA ARG A 31 -33.51 -8.11 13.69
C ARG A 31 -34.52 -9.22 13.35
N GLY A 32 -34.14 -10.14 12.47
CA GLY A 32 -34.98 -11.28 12.08
C GLY A 32 -34.99 -12.39 13.15
N PRO A 33 -35.59 -13.54 12.83
CA PRO A 33 -35.61 -14.70 13.71
C PRO A 33 -34.21 -15.12 14.17
N ALA A 34 -34.10 -15.64 15.40
CA ALA A 34 -32.84 -16.15 15.93
C ALA A 34 -32.44 -17.46 15.20
N VAL A 35 -31.78 -17.31 14.06
CA VAL A 35 -31.33 -18.42 13.20
C VAL A 35 -29.89 -18.25 12.77
N TRP A 36 -29.16 -19.36 12.71
CA TRP A 36 -27.84 -19.40 12.09
C TRP A 36 -27.95 -19.12 10.58
N PRO A 37 -27.03 -18.35 9.95
CA PRO A 37 -25.84 -17.71 10.51
C PRO A 37 -26.01 -16.24 10.96
N PHE A 38 -27.24 -15.72 11.06
CA PHE A 38 -27.49 -14.31 11.38
C PHE A 38 -27.45 -14.01 12.89
N VAL A 39 -27.78 -15.02 13.70
CA VAL A 39 -27.65 -15.01 15.15
C VAL A 39 -26.83 -16.22 15.57
N ASP A 40 -25.88 -16.01 16.48
CA ASP A 40 -25.05 -17.06 17.07
C ASP A 40 -25.84 -17.89 18.09
N VAL A 41 -26.78 -18.70 17.59
CA VAL A 41 -27.72 -19.51 18.39
C VAL A 41 -27.04 -20.66 19.14
N GLN A 42 -25.80 -21.01 18.77
CA GLN A 42 -25.03 -22.08 19.41
C GLN A 42 -23.97 -21.55 20.39
N GLY A 43 -23.84 -20.22 20.50
CA GLY A 43 -22.75 -19.59 21.24
C GLY A 43 -23.19 -18.36 22.01
N SER A 44 -22.62 -17.21 21.64
CA SER A 44 -22.68 -15.94 22.38
C SER A 44 -24.02 -15.19 22.29
N GLY A 45 -24.96 -15.63 21.45
CA GLY A 45 -26.16 -14.86 21.12
C GLY A 45 -25.88 -13.60 20.29
N ALA A 46 -24.65 -13.44 19.78
CA ALA A 46 -24.28 -12.30 18.95
C ALA A 46 -25.10 -12.24 17.65
N THR A 47 -25.53 -11.05 17.28
CA THR A 47 -26.26 -10.77 16.03
C THR A 47 -25.32 -10.21 14.96
N LEU A 48 -25.72 -10.33 13.70
CA LEU A 48 -24.98 -9.84 12.56
C LEU A 48 -25.34 -8.38 12.24
N ALA A 49 -24.33 -7.58 11.90
CA ALA A 49 -24.49 -6.29 11.24
C ALA A 49 -23.78 -6.30 9.88
N LEU A 50 -24.31 -5.57 8.90
CA LEU A 50 -23.65 -5.33 7.62
C LEU A 50 -23.20 -3.88 7.52
N ARG A 51 -22.02 -3.69 6.92
CA ARG A 51 -21.48 -2.39 6.55
C ARG A 51 -21.54 -2.24 5.04
N LEU A 52 -22.36 -1.30 4.59
CA LEU A 52 -22.67 -1.01 3.20
C LEU A 52 -21.93 0.25 2.75
N PRO A 53 -21.05 0.16 1.74
CA PRO A 53 -20.47 1.31 1.05
C PRO A 53 -21.47 2.38 0.62
N LYS A 54 -21.08 3.65 0.70
CA LYS A 54 -21.83 4.77 0.12
C LYS A 54 -21.18 5.29 -1.16
N LYS A 55 -22.01 5.77 -2.08
CA LYS A 55 -21.66 6.55 -3.27
C LYS A 55 -22.17 7.97 -3.08
N MET A 56 -21.28 8.96 -3.17
CA MET A 56 -21.67 10.38 -3.07
C MET A 56 -22.46 10.79 -4.31
N THR A 57 -23.45 11.68 -4.14
CA THR A 57 -24.36 12.13 -5.21
C THR A 57 -23.66 12.98 -6.28
N ASP A 58 -22.58 13.65 -5.90
CA ASP A 58 -21.99 14.73 -6.69
C ASP A 58 -20.85 14.25 -7.61
N GLY A 59 -20.69 12.93 -7.78
CA GLY A 59 -19.71 12.32 -8.69
C GLY A 59 -18.23 12.46 -8.29
N ALA A 60 -17.90 13.30 -7.30
CA ALA A 60 -16.51 13.67 -7.00
C ALA A 60 -15.61 12.61 -6.38
N ASN A 61 -16.10 11.38 -6.14
CA ASN A 61 -15.32 10.35 -5.44
C ASN A 61 -15.34 8.98 -6.10
N THR A 62 -15.38 8.91 -7.43
CA THR A 62 -14.98 7.66 -8.11
C THR A 62 -13.48 7.35 -7.92
N THR A 63 -12.63 8.35 -7.69
CA THR A 63 -11.17 8.21 -7.50
C THR A 63 -10.76 7.90 -6.05
N ALA A 64 -11.35 8.52 -5.02
CA ALA A 64 -10.98 8.24 -3.63
C ALA A 64 -11.36 6.82 -3.16
N TYR A 65 -12.41 6.22 -3.74
CA TYR A 65 -12.79 4.83 -3.44
C TYR A 65 -11.78 3.81 -3.98
N GLN A 66 -11.01 4.17 -5.02
CA GLN A 66 -9.98 3.30 -5.61
C GLN A 66 -8.67 3.32 -4.81
N ASN A 67 -8.39 4.42 -4.09
CA ASN A 67 -7.12 4.63 -3.37
C ASN A 67 -7.24 4.44 -1.84
N THR A 68 -8.46 4.29 -1.30
CA THR A 68 -8.66 4.04 0.13
C THR A 68 -8.53 2.54 0.42
N PRO A 69 -7.66 2.10 1.34
CA PRO A 69 -7.57 0.71 1.72
C PRO A 69 -8.91 0.17 2.22
N PRO A 70 -9.32 -1.05 1.81
CA PRO A 70 -10.52 -1.68 2.37
C PRO A 70 -10.43 -1.74 3.90
N THR A 71 -11.54 -1.47 4.60
CA THR A 71 -11.51 -1.32 6.07
C THR A 71 -11.04 -2.58 6.80
N ASP A 72 -11.41 -3.77 6.32
CA ASP A 72 -10.92 -5.05 6.83
C ASP A 72 -9.40 -5.17 6.70
N VAL A 73 -8.84 -4.79 5.55
CA VAL A 73 -7.39 -4.79 5.30
C VAL A 73 -6.68 -3.80 6.22
N PHE A 74 -7.23 -2.60 6.39
CA PHE A 74 -6.65 -1.59 7.28
C PHE A 74 -6.66 -2.04 8.75
N ILE A 75 -7.75 -2.65 9.22
CA ILE A 75 -7.81 -3.20 10.57
C ILE A 75 -6.77 -4.32 10.75
N ASP A 76 -6.69 -5.23 9.78
CA ASP A 76 -5.85 -6.43 9.87
C ASP A 76 -4.37 -6.16 9.69
N ARG A 77 -3.97 -5.26 8.78
CA ARG A 77 -2.58 -4.94 8.47
C ARG A 77 -2.03 -3.72 9.21
N VAL A 78 -2.87 -2.89 9.82
CA VAL A 78 -2.42 -1.64 10.46
C VAL A 78 -2.82 -1.62 11.93
N LEU A 79 -4.12 -1.59 12.23
CA LEU A 79 -4.58 -1.40 13.61
C LEU A 79 -4.24 -2.58 14.52
N SER A 80 -4.20 -3.80 13.98
CA SER A 80 -3.85 -5.03 14.73
C SER A 80 -2.43 -5.02 15.30
N HIS A 81 -1.52 -4.22 14.74
CA HIS A 81 -0.16 -4.04 15.27
C HIS A 81 -0.10 -3.03 16.42
N LEU A 82 -1.12 -2.19 16.58
CA LEU A 82 -1.13 -1.04 17.48
C LEU A 82 -1.99 -1.27 18.71
N LEU A 83 -3.11 -1.96 18.52
CA LEU A 83 -4.16 -2.21 19.50
C LEU A 83 -4.38 -3.71 19.64
N PRO A 84 -4.75 -4.21 20.84
CA PRO A 84 -5.05 -5.62 21.05
C PRO A 84 -6.15 -6.11 20.10
N ARG A 85 -5.98 -7.29 19.51
CA ARG A 85 -6.89 -7.80 18.46
C ARG A 85 -8.32 -7.99 18.98
N GLU A 86 -8.47 -8.39 20.23
CA GLU A 86 -9.75 -8.53 20.95
C GLU A 86 -10.52 -7.21 21.10
N SER A 87 -9.80 -6.09 21.07
CA SER A 87 -10.41 -4.76 21.09
C SER A 87 -10.85 -4.29 19.70
N LEU A 88 -10.48 -4.96 18.61
CA LEU A 88 -10.81 -4.54 17.24
C LEU A 88 -11.98 -5.36 16.67
N PRO A 89 -12.80 -4.79 15.75
CA PRO A 89 -13.89 -5.53 15.17
C PRO A 89 -13.36 -6.47 14.08
N PHE A 90 -13.88 -7.69 14.03
CA PHE A 90 -13.63 -8.60 12.91
C PHE A 90 -14.61 -8.31 11.78
N LEU A 91 -14.08 -7.96 10.60
CA LEU A 91 -14.87 -7.71 9.40
C LEU A 91 -14.69 -8.85 8.41
N ARG A 92 -15.79 -9.50 8.03
CA ARG A 92 -15.80 -10.49 6.94
C ARG A 92 -16.28 -9.83 5.66
N ARG A 93 -15.43 -9.78 4.65
CA ARG A 93 -15.81 -9.30 3.31
C ARG A 93 -16.74 -10.29 2.63
N ILE A 94 -17.83 -9.78 2.06
CA ILE A 94 -18.81 -10.53 1.27
C ILE A 94 -18.78 -9.99 -0.16
N PRO A 95 -18.31 -10.77 -1.15
CA PRO A 95 -18.38 -10.37 -2.56
C PRO A 95 -19.83 -10.19 -3.00
N LEU A 96 -20.12 -9.11 -3.74
CA LEU A 96 -21.44 -8.94 -4.35
C LEU A 96 -21.55 -9.77 -5.64
N THR A 97 -21.85 -11.05 -5.47
CA THR A 97 -22.28 -11.97 -6.56
C THR A 97 -23.76 -11.73 -6.92
N SER A 98 -24.28 -12.38 -7.97
CA SER A 98 -25.65 -12.17 -8.46
C SER A 98 -26.76 -12.32 -7.41
N ALA A 99 -26.60 -13.17 -6.38
CA ALA A 99 -27.60 -13.34 -5.32
C ALA A 99 -27.52 -12.21 -4.27
N THR A 100 -26.33 -11.98 -3.72
CA THR A 100 -26.05 -10.92 -2.74
C THR A 100 -26.24 -9.51 -3.33
N GLN A 101 -25.96 -9.32 -4.62
CA GLN A 101 -26.19 -8.06 -5.31
C GLN A 101 -27.69 -7.76 -5.44
N ARG A 102 -28.51 -8.77 -5.80
CA ARG A 102 -29.98 -8.63 -5.80
C ARG A 102 -30.51 -8.28 -4.41
N PHE A 103 -29.99 -8.92 -3.37
CA PHE A 103 -30.34 -8.59 -1.99
C PHE A 103 -30.01 -7.13 -1.64
N VAL A 104 -28.78 -6.66 -1.91
CA VAL A 104 -28.38 -5.27 -1.61
C VAL A 104 -29.19 -4.26 -2.43
N GLN A 105 -29.48 -4.55 -3.70
CA GLN A 105 -30.33 -3.73 -4.56
C GLN A 105 -31.75 -3.61 -4.03
N ALA A 106 -32.32 -4.70 -3.50
CA ALA A 106 -33.65 -4.71 -2.89
C ALA A 106 -33.65 -4.08 -1.48
N LEU A 107 -32.57 -4.24 -0.72
CA LEU A 107 -32.42 -3.68 0.62
C LEU A 107 -32.25 -2.15 0.59
N ALA A 108 -31.50 -1.63 -0.38
CA ALA A 108 -31.12 -0.23 -0.42
C ALA A 108 -32.32 0.73 -0.35
N PRO A 109 -33.38 0.63 -1.16
CA PRO A 109 -34.53 1.54 -1.08
C PRO A 109 -35.19 1.59 0.31
N LYS A 110 -35.30 0.44 0.99
CA LYS A 110 -35.83 0.35 2.36
C LYS A 110 -34.93 1.06 3.36
N ILE A 111 -33.62 0.84 3.28
CA ILE A 111 -32.68 1.47 4.21
C ILE A 111 -32.55 2.96 3.92
N GLU A 112 -32.60 3.37 2.65
CA GLU A 112 -32.61 4.76 2.25
C GLU A 112 -33.78 5.50 2.91
N SER A 113 -35.00 4.96 2.93
CA SER A 113 -36.14 5.61 3.59
C SER A 113 -35.95 5.82 5.09
N ASP A 114 -35.11 5.01 5.74
CA ASP A 114 -34.82 5.10 7.18
C ASP A 114 -33.66 6.06 7.50
N ARG A 115 -32.87 6.48 6.49
CA ARG A 115 -31.72 7.39 6.69
C ARG A 115 -32.16 8.83 6.97
N PRO A 116 -31.42 9.60 7.79
CA PRO A 116 -31.71 11.03 7.99
C PRO A 116 -31.70 11.83 6.68
N ASP A 117 -32.62 12.78 6.51
CA ASP A 117 -32.77 13.59 5.28
C ASP A 117 -31.46 14.24 4.83
N HIS A 118 -30.78 14.91 5.75
CA HIS A 118 -29.51 15.58 5.46
C HIS A 118 -28.41 14.61 5.03
N ARG A 119 -28.47 13.33 5.41
CA ARG A 119 -27.50 12.31 4.97
C ARG A 119 -27.82 11.77 3.58
N ARG A 120 -29.11 11.52 3.30
CA ARG A 120 -29.60 11.11 1.97
C ARG A 120 -29.25 12.14 0.90
N ALA A 121 -29.34 13.43 1.23
CA ALA A 121 -29.08 14.52 0.30
C ALA A 121 -27.65 14.50 -0.29
N HIS A 122 -26.67 13.87 0.38
CA HIS A 122 -25.26 13.90 -0.01
C HIS A 122 -24.72 12.55 -0.52
N SER A 123 -25.46 11.45 -0.31
CA SER A 123 -24.95 10.10 -0.59
C SER A 123 -26.06 9.06 -0.62
N GLN A 124 -25.82 7.98 -1.37
CA GLN A 124 -26.68 6.79 -1.47
C GLN A 124 -25.87 5.51 -1.23
N ILE A 125 -26.53 4.41 -0.88
CA ILE A 125 -25.89 3.08 -0.79
C ILE A 125 -25.33 2.68 -2.16
N HIS A 126 -24.07 2.26 -2.21
CA HIS A 126 -23.40 1.85 -3.43
C HIS A 126 -23.73 0.40 -3.78
N VAL A 127 -24.90 0.21 -4.41
CA VAL A 127 -25.43 -1.12 -4.80
C VAL A 127 -24.58 -1.89 -5.81
N SER A 128 -23.62 -1.22 -6.47
CA SER A 128 -22.67 -1.80 -7.41
C SER A 128 -21.24 -1.95 -6.84
N SER A 129 -21.09 -1.79 -5.52
CA SER A 129 -19.81 -2.05 -4.85
C SER A 129 -19.34 -3.49 -5.12
N PRO A 130 -18.03 -3.76 -5.29
CA PRO A 130 -17.54 -5.13 -5.46
C PRO A 130 -17.82 -6.03 -4.24
N TYR A 131 -18.02 -5.45 -3.06
CA TYR A 131 -18.27 -6.17 -1.81
C TYR A 131 -18.97 -5.31 -0.76
N ILE A 132 -19.47 -5.97 0.28
CA ILE A 132 -19.91 -5.40 1.56
C ILE A 132 -19.15 -6.09 2.70
N TRP A 133 -19.31 -5.64 3.95
CA TRP A 133 -18.77 -6.37 5.11
C TRP A 133 -19.87 -6.86 6.05
N ALA A 134 -19.65 -8.02 6.64
CA ALA A 134 -20.36 -8.54 7.80
C ALA A 134 -19.50 -8.37 9.06
N MET A 135 -20.12 -8.02 10.17
CA MET A 135 -19.48 -7.90 11.47
C MET A 135 -20.43 -8.28 12.60
N ARG A 136 -19.90 -8.51 13.81
CA ARG A 136 -20.74 -8.58 15.02
C ARG A 136 -21.43 -7.24 15.22
N ASP A 137 -22.71 -7.25 15.52
CA ASP A 137 -23.41 -6.05 15.95
C ASP A 137 -22.98 -5.68 17.38
N LEU A 138 -22.11 -4.67 17.48
CA LEU A 138 -21.61 -4.16 18.75
C LEU A 138 -22.62 -3.25 19.45
N SER A 139 -23.73 -2.87 18.80
CA SER A 139 -24.78 -2.06 19.41
C SER A 139 -25.75 -2.89 20.27
N GLN A 140 -25.62 -4.21 20.23
CA GLN A 140 -26.46 -5.15 20.98
C GLN A 140 -25.66 -5.81 22.10
N ALA A 141 -26.19 -5.72 23.32
CA ALA A 141 -25.68 -6.51 24.43
C ALA A 141 -26.06 -7.98 24.23
N THR A 142 -25.15 -8.89 24.54
CA THR A 142 -25.39 -10.34 24.46
C THR A 142 -26.18 -10.88 25.66
N HIS A 143 -26.29 -10.10 26.72
CA HIS A 143 -27.04 -10.47 27.91
C HIS A 143 -28.42 -9.79 27.92
N PRO A 144 -29.50 -10.51 28.25
CA PRO A 144 -30.83 -9.93 28.39
C PRO A 144 -30.83 -8.76 29.39
N GLY A 145 -31.42 -7.63 29.00
CA GLY A 145 -31.47 -6.42 29.83
C GLY A 145 -30.16 -5.63 29.95
N GLY A 146 -29.11 -6.04 29.21
CA GLY A 146 -27.87 -5.27 29.08
C GLY A 146 -28.01 -4.08 28.14
N LEU A 147 -27.18 -3.07 28.37
CA LEU A 147 -27.04 -1.89 27.51
C LEU A 147 -25.68 -1.90 26.83
N VAL A 148 -25.53 -1.12 25.77
CA VAL A 148 -24.21 -0.75 25.26
C VAL A 148 -24.07 0.76 25.29
N VAL A 149 -22.91 1.25 25.72
CA VAL A 149 -22.55 2.66 25.64
C VAL A 149 -21.51 2.85 24.55
N GLU A 150 -21.77 3.72 23.58
CA GLU A 150 -20.79 4.21 22.61
C GLU A 150 -20.22 5.52 23.12
N ILE A 151 -18.90 5.64 23.23
CA ILE A 151 -18.20 6.89 23.54
C ILE A 151 -17.28 7.23 22.38
N LYS A 152 -17.33 8.48 21.91
CA LYS A 152 -16.32 9.06 21.02
C LYS A 152 -15.31 9.85 21.87
N PRO A 153 -14.17 9.25 22.26
CA PRO A 153 -13.30 9.83 23.28
C PRO A 153 -12.58 11.09 22.82
N LYS A 154 -12.38 11.27 21.50
CA LYS A 154 -11.65 12.39 20.89
C LYS A 154 -10.15 12.41 21.25
N CYS A 155 -9.49 13.54 21.01
CA CYS A 155 -8.04 13.72 21.21
C CYS A 155 -7.68 13.90 22.68
N GLY A 156 -6.96 12.93 23.26
CA GLY A 156 -6.61 12.83 24.68
C GLY A 156 -5.32 13.53 25.11
N PHE A 157 -4.74 14.37 24.26
CA PHE A 157 -3.50 15.10 24.56
C PHE A 157 -3.57 16.55 24.08
N LEU A 158 -2.70 17.39 24.67
CA LEU A 158 -2.43 18.75 24.22
C LEU A 158 -1.21 18.75 23.31
N PRO A 159 -1.22 19.48 22.19
CA PRO A 159 -0.10 19.54 21.26
C PRO A 159 1.15 20.14 21.93
N ASN A 160 2.31 19.54 21.68
CA ASN A 160 3.59 20.06 22.14
C ASN A 160 4.16 21.06 21.10
N LEU A 161 3.72 22.32 21.18
CA LEU A 161 4.09 23.37 20.23
C LEU A 161 4.86 24.48 20.95
N PRO A 162 6.21 24.51 20.95
CA PRO A 162 7.01 25.58 21.58
C PRO A 162 6.76 26.98 20.99
N GLU A 163 6.35 27.04 19.72
CA GLU A 163 5.90 28.24 19.00
C GLU A 163 4.52 27.93 18.39
N THR A 164 3.49 28.70 18.76
CA THR A 164 2.15 28.63 18.14
C THR A 164 1.57 30.03 18.08
N ALA A 165 0.86 30.34 17.00
CA ALA A 165 0.10 31.58 16.88
C ALA A 165 -1.15 31.59 17.79
N TYR A 166 -1.50 30.43 18.36
CA TYR A 166 -2.73 30.22 19.13
C TYR A 166 -2.43 29.64 20.52
N PRO A 167 -2.03 30.47 21.51
CA PRO A 167 -1.65 30.01 22.85
C PRO A 167 -2.71 29.13 23.55
N CYS A 168 -4.00 29.33 23.24
CA CYS A 168 -5.09 28.52 23.78
C CYS A 168 -4.94 27.02 23.50
N LYS A 169 -4.27 26.63 22.39
CA LYS A 169 -4.02 25.21 22.05
C LYS A 169 -3.15 24.48 23.05
N ARG A 170 -2.36 25.21 23.87
CA ARG A 170 -1.53 24.64 24.94
C ARG A 170 -2.28 24.45 26.26
N HIS A 171 -3.47 25.03 26.39
CA HIS A 171 -4.22 25.05 27.65
C HIS A 171 -5.56 24.33 27.57
N TYR A 172 -6.18 24.30 26.38
CA TYR A 172 -7.51 23.74 26.18
C TYR A 172 -7.48 22.61 25.15
N SER A 173 -8.25 21.56 25.44
CA SER A 173 -8.37 20.44 24.51
C SER A 173 -8.97 20.88 23.17
N ARG A 174 -8.56 20.22 22.08
CA ARG A 174 -9.13 20.45 20.75
C ARG A 174 -10.66 20.35 20.76
N TYR A 175 -11.20 19.44 21.57
CA TYR A 175 -12.63 19.24 21.73
C TYR A 175 -13.33 20.48 22.30
N LYS A 176 -12.86 21.02 23.44
CA LYS A 176 -13.47 22.23 24.05
C LYS A 176 -13.42 23.42 23.11
N MET A 177 -12.27 23.68 22.47
CA MET A 177 -12.15 24.75 21.48
C MET A 177 -13.15 24.56 20.31
N HIS A 178 -13.29 23.33 19.80
CA HIS A 178 -14.25 23.04 18.74
C HIS A 178 -15.70 23.23 19.21
N ARG A 179 -16.00 22.89 20.46
CA ARG A 179 -17.35 23.03 21.02
C ARG A 179 -17.74 24.49 21.19
N VAL A 180 -16.83 25.35 21.65
CA VAL A 180 -17.05 26.81 21.69
C VAL A 180 -17.37 27.34 20.29
N TYR A 181 -16.62 26.92 19.27
CA TYR A 181 -16.89 27.30 17.88
C TYR A 181 -18.27 26.85 17.39
N LYS A 182 -18.65 25.59 17.65
CA LYS A 182 -19.98 25.06 17.28
C LYS A 182 -21.11 25.78 18.03
N PHE A 183 -20.90 26.09 19.31
CA PHE A 183 -21.85 26.86 20.11
C PHE A 183 -22.06 28.26 19.52
N LEU A 184 -20.98 28.97 19.22
CA LEU A 184 -21.04 30.29 18.58
C LEU A 184 -21.77 30.25 17.24
N LYS A 185 -21.49 29.24 16.40
CA LYS A 185 -22.20 29.07 15.12
C LYS A 185 -23.69 28.79 15.28
N LYS A 186 -24.09 28.04 16.31
CA LYS A 186 -25.49 27.65 16.55
C LYS A 186 -26.29 28.76 17.24
N HIS A 187 -25.68 29.47 18.19
CA HIS A 187 -26.38 30.41 19.07
C HIS A 187 -26.05 31.88 18.81
N GLY A 188 -25.03 32.19 17.99
CA GLY A 188 -24.58 33.55 17.71
C GLY A 188 -23.86 34.24 18.87
N THR A 189 -23.74 33.57 20.02
CA THR A 189 -23.09 34.09 21.24
C THR A 189 -22.04 33.11 21.77
N LEU A 190 -21.10 33.62 22.56
CA LEU A 190 -20.10 32.77 23.23
C LEU A 190 -20.70 32.15 24.50
N PRO A 191 -20.35 30.89 24.81
CA PRO A 191 -20.68 30.27 26.09
C PRO A 191 -19.91 30.94 27.24
N THR A 192 -20.47 30.91 28.44
CA THR A 192 -19.78 31.33 29.65
C THR A 192 -18.67 30.33 30.03
N TYR A 193 -17.68 30.80 30.79
CA TYR A 193 -16.62 29.93 31.30
C TYR A 193 -17.18 28.80 32.18
N ALA A 194 -18.17 29.10 33.03
CA ALA A 194 -18.80 28.13 33.90
C ALA A 194 -19.49 27.00 33.11
N GLU A 195 -20.18 27.33 32.02
CA GLU A 195 -20.77 26.33 31.12
C GLU A 195 -19.69 25.47 30.46
N CYS A 196 -18.60 26.09 29.97
CA CYS A 196 -17.49 25.37 29.35
C CYS A 196 -16.81 24.37 30.31
N MET A 197 -16.77 24.67 31.60
CA MET A 197 -16.17 23.80 32.61
C MET A 197 -17.03 22.59 32.98
N GLN A 198 -18.33 22.62 32.66
CA GLN A 198 -19.24 21.48 32.87
C GLN A 198 -19.22 20.47 31.71
N TRP A 199 -18.66 20.88 30.57
CA TRP A 199 -18.56 20.05 29.37
C TRP A 199 -17.56 18.92 29.52
N TYR A 200 -17.83 17.82 28.82
CA TYR A 200 -16.89 16.72 28.66
C TYR A 200 -15.50 17.22 28.20
N ASP A 201 -14.44 16.68 28.81
CA ASP A 201 -13.06 16.94 28.39
C ASP A 201 -12.32 15.62 28.16
N PRO A 202 -11.83 15.34 26.94
CA PRO A 202 -11.00 14.18 26.67
C PRO A 202 -9.78 14.09 27.60
N LEU A 203 -9.19 15.23 27.98
CA LEU A 203 -8.02 15.22 28.86
C LEU A 203 -8.32 14.61 30.22
N ASP A 204 -9.57 14.70 30.69
CA ASP A 204 -10.01 14.09 31.95
C ASP A 204 -10.24 12.58 31.79
N LEU A 205 -10.82 12.14 30.67
CA LEU A 205 -11.00 10.70 30.37
C LEU A 205 -9.66 9.96 30.23
N PHE A 206 -8.66 10.58 29.62
CA PHE A 206 -7.33 10.00 29.36
C PHE A 206 -6.30 10.29 30.47
N SER A 207 -6.74 10.72 31.66
CA SER A 207 -5.85 11.23 32.71
C SER A 207 -5.21 10.17 33.60
N HIS A 208 -5.79 8.96 33.65
CA HIS A 208 -5.53 7.92 34.67
C HIS A 208 -5.88 8.32 36.12
N ASP A 209 -6.40 9.52 36.33
CA ASP A 209 -6.85 9.99 37.62
C ASP A 209 -8.34 9.67 37.79
N ALA A 210 -8.68 8.87 38.80
CA ALA A 210 -10.04 8.38 38.99
C ALA A 210 -11.07 9.51 39.16
N ASP A 211 -10.69 10.64 39.78
CA ASP A 211 -11.59 11.77 39.99
C ASP A 211 -11.81 12.55 38.69
N ARG A 212 -10.76 12.75 37.90
CA ARG A 212 -10.87 13.34 36.56
C ARG A 212 -11.70 12.46 35.63
N VAL A 213 -11.44 11.14 35.59
CA VAL A 213 -12.23 10.20 34.78
C VAL A 213 -13.70 10.22 35.21
N ARG A 214 -13.99 10.25 36.52
CA ARG A 214 -15.36 10.40 37.04
C ARG A 214 -16.04 11.67 36.51
N ARG A 215 -15.36 12.82 36.54
CA ARG A 215 -15.93 14.07 35.98
C ARG A 215 -16.22 13.95 34.49
N ALA A 216 -15.32 13.35 33.71
CA ALA A 216 -15.53 13.14 32.29
C ALA A 216 -16.76 12.26 32.02
N VAL A 217 -16.89 11.12 32.72
CA VAL A 217 -18.02 10.20 32.58
C VAL A 217 -19.35 10.86 33.00
N GLN A 218 -19.35 11.60 34.11
CA GLN A 218 -20.53 12.35 34.55
C GLN A 218 -20.95 13.41 33.53
N ALA A 219 -20.00 14.12 32.93
CA ALA A 219 -20.30 15.08 31.86
C ALA A 219 -20.89 14.39 30.62
N LEU A 220 -20.31 13.25 30.18
CA LEU A 220 -20.84 12.46 29.06
C LEU A 220 -22.28 11.99 29.31
N CYS A 221 -22.57 11.45 30.50
CA CYS A 221 -23.91 10.97 30.83
C CYS A 221 -24.93 12.11 30.95
N ARG A 222 -24.51 13.27 31.47
CA ARG A 222 -25.34 14.48 31.55
C ARG A 222 -25.70 15.00 30.16
N GLU A 223 -24.73 15.05 29.25
CA GLU A 223 -24.94 15.47 27.87
C GLU A 223 -25.82 14.48 27.10
N TRP A 224 -25.59 13.18 27.26
CA TRP A 224 -26.46 12.15 26.69
C TRP A 224 -27.91 12.29 27.16
N ALA A 225 -28.12 12.56 28.46
CA ALA A 225 -29.46 12.78 29.01
C ALA A 225 -30.19 13.98 28.40
N GLN A 226 -29.45 14.92 27.81
CA GLN A 226 -29.97 16.08 27.08
C GLN A 226 -30.10 15.81 25.57
N GLY A 227 -29.75 14.62 25.10
CA GLY A 227 -29.75 14.25 23.68
C GLY A 227 -28.57 14.83 22.89
N GLU A 228 -27.54 15.31 23.56
CA GLU A 228 -26.36 15.94 22.96
C GLU A 228 -25.06 15.18 23.30
N GLY A 229 -23.93 15.66 22.79
CA GLY A 229 -22.60 15.20 23.20
C GLY A 229 -22.01 14.04 22.39
N ASN A 230 -21.00 13.40 22.97
CA ASN A 230 -20.17 12.36 22.33
C ASN A 230 -20.46 10.95 22.86
N MET A 231 -21.52 10.77 23.66
CA MET A 231 -21.93 9.48 24.20
C MET A 231 -23.32 9.10 23.68
N HIS A 232 -23.49 7.83 23.33
CA HIS A 232 -24.78 7.27 22.96
C HIS A 232 -25.03 5.98 23.75
N VAL A 233 -26.28 5.76 24.12
CA VAL A 233 -26.72 4.52 24.78
C VAL A 233 -27.55 3.72 23.78
N MET A 234 -27.25 2.43 23.66
CA MET A 234 -27.95 1.51 22.78
C MET A 234 -28.65 0.44 23.61
N MET A 235 -29.90 0.18 23.26
CA MET A 235 -30.77 -0.83 23.84
C MET A 235 -31.42 -1.59 22.68
N HIS A 236 -31.24 -2.91 22.66
CA HIS A 236 -31.70 -3.77 21.55
C HIS A 236 -31.25 -3.28 20.16
N GLY A 237 -30.04 -2.72 20.06
CA GLY A 237 -29.44 -2.27 18.80
C GLY A 237 -29.90 -0.88 18.32
N ALA A 238 -30.79 -0.22 19.07
CA ALA A 238 -31.27 1.12 18.77
C ALA A 238 -30.79 2.14 19.82
N ARG A 239 -30.63 3.40 19.41
CA ARG A 239 -30.31 4.48 20.35
C ARG A 239 -31.47 4.70 21.32
N ALA A 240 -31.16 4.74 22.61
CA ALA A 240 -32.11 4.98 23.67
C ALA A 240 -31.92 6.37 24.27
N SER A 241 -33.02 7.09 24.47
CA SER A 241 -33.07 8.32 25.26
C SER A 241 -33.01 7.98 26.75
N ARG A 242 -32.82 9.01 27.60
CA ARG A 242 -32.93 8.86 29.06
C ARG A 242 -34.27 8.24 29.47
N GLN A 243 -35.36 8.69 28.86
CA GLN A 243 -36.71 8.23 29.19
C GLN A 243 -36.89 6.74 28.85
N ASP A 244 -36.38 6.31 27.70
CA ASP A 244 -36.43 4.89 27.30
C ASP A 244 -35.69 4.00 28.30
N VAL A 245 -34.50 4.45 28.74
CA VAL A 245 -33.68 3.74 29.72
C VAL A 245 -34.36 3.71 31.10
N GLU A 246 -34.89 4.82 31.59
CA GLU A 246 -35.58 4.86 32.90
C GLU A 246 -36.83 3.97 32.93
N ALA A 247 -37.54 3.86 31.80
CA ALA A 247 -38.71 3.01 31.67
C ALA A 247 -38.35 1.51 31.70
N GLN A 248 -37.27 1.11 31.02
CA GLN A 248 -36.98 -0.30 30.72
C GLN A 248 -35.82 -0.90 31.54
N VAL A 249 -35.05 -0.08 32.26
CA VAL A 249 -33.83 -0.49 32.96
C VAL A 249 -33.90 -0.10 34.45
N PRO A 250 -34.62 -0.87 35.29
CA PRO A 250 -34.91 -0.46 36.68
C PRO A 250 -33.69 -0.29 37.56
N TRP A 251 -32.60 -1.02 37.30
CA TRP A 251 -31.37 -0.99 38.08
C TRP A 251 -30.54 0.30 37.88
N LEU A 252 -30.96 1.19 36.99
CA LEU A 252 -30.39 2.54 36.82
C LEU A 252 -31.17 3.63 37.56
N ARG A 253 -32.27 3.30 38.24
CA ARG A 253 -33.11 4.27 38.97
C ARG A 253 -32.46 4.72 40.30
N PRO A 254 -32.85 5.88 40.87
CA PRO A 254 -33.90 6.81 40.41
C PRO A 254 -33.46 7.77 39.28
N ASP A 255 -32.15 7.92 39.04
CA ASP A 255 -31.63 8.78 37.97
C ASP A 255 -30.75 7.96 37.04
N ALA A 256 -31.25 7.70 35.82
CA ALA A 256 -30.53 6.85 34.87
C ALA A 256 -29.18 7.42 34.44
N ALA A 257 -29.03 8.75 34.38
CA ALA A 257 -27.76 9.36 33.99
C ALA A 257 -26.71 9.15 35.08
N LYS A 258 -27.08 9.27 36.35
CA LYS A 258 -26.19 9.02 37.48
C LYS A 258 -25.84 7.54 37.61
N GLY A 259 -26.85 6.66 37.58
CA GLY A 259 -26.62 5.21 37.66
C GLY A 259 -25.74 4.70 36.52
N LEU A 260 -25.94 5.23 35.31
CA LEU A 260 -25.13 4.87 34.15
C LEU A 260 -23.70 5.39 34.29
N ALA A 261 -23.51 6.60 34.80
CA ALA A 261 -22.18 7.15 35.07
C ALA A 261 -21.38 6.26 36.03
N ASP A 262 -22.01 5.75 37.09
CA ASP A 262 -21.34 4.86 38.06
C ASP A 262 -20.91 3.54 37.41
N ARG A 263 -21.77 2.95 36.55
CA ARG A 263 -21.48 1.71 35.84
C ARG A 263 -20.41 1.87 34.75
N VAL A 264 -20.49 2.95 33.96
CA VAL A 264 -19.49 3.29 32.95
C VAL A 264 -18.14 3.57 33.62
N LEU A 265 -18.12 4.32 34.72
CA LEU A 265 -16.91 4.59 35.49
C LEU A 265 -16.28 3.28 35.99
N THR A 266 -17.08 2.40 36.62
CA THR A 266 -16.61 1.11 37.11
C THR A 266 -15.97 0.29 35.99
N THR A 267 -16.61 0.24 34.82
CA THR A 267 -16.13 -0.50 33.64
C THR A 267 -14.82 0.10 33.11
N LEU A 268 -14.77 1.42 32.94
CA LEU A 268 -13.59 2.13 32.43
C LEU A 268 -12.39 2.02 33.36
N LEU A 269 -12.60 1.99 34.69
CA LEU A 269 -11.52 1.90 35.68
C LEU A 269 -10.95 0.49 35.84
N GLN A 270 -11.52 -0.53 35.18
CA GLN A 270 -10.92 -1.87 35.15
C GLN A 270 -9.50 -1.80 34.54
N PRO A 271 -8.51 -2.52 35.09
CA PRO A 271 -7.10 -2.37 34.67
C PRO A 271 -6.85 -2.56 33.17
N HIS A 272 -7.50 -3.56 32.56
CA HIS A 272 -7.34 -3.85 31.13
C HIS A 272 -7.95 -2.74 30.25
N ASN A 273 -9.05 -2.13 30.69
CA ASN A 273 -9.72 -1.03 29.99
C ASN A 273 -8.89 0.26 30.12
N GLN A 274 -8.33 0.53 31.30
CA GLN A 274 -7.36 1.61 31.50
C GLN A 274 -6.14 1.44 30.61
N ALA A 275 -5.59 0.23 30.50
CA ALA A 275 -4.44 -0.04 29.62
C ALA A 275 -4.76 0.29 28.15
N LEU A 276 -5.96 -0.08 27.67
CA LEU A 276 -6.39 0.25 26.30
C LEU A 276 -6.55 1.75 26.08
N ILE A 277 -7.18 2.47 27.02
CA ILE A 277 -7.35 3.93 26.95
C ILE A 277 -6.00 4.65 27.01
N THR A 278 -5.07 4.18 27.85
CA THR A 278 -3.67 4.65 27.91
C THR A 278 -3.02 4.51 26.54
N ARG A 279 -3.08 3.30 25.99
CA ARG A 279 -2.49 2.95 24.70
C ARG A 279 -3.03 3.81 23.58
N LEU A 280 -4.34 4.03 23.55
CA LEU A 280 -4.99 4.88 22.55
C LEU A 280 -4.46 6.32 22.62
N ARG A 281 -4.34 6.92 23.81
CA ARG A 281 -3.76 8.26 24.00
C ARG A 281 -2.32 8.34 23.52
N GLU A 282 -1.50 7.37 23.91
CA GLU A 282 -0.09 7.31 23.51
C GLU A 282 0.06 7.28 21.99
N LEU A 283 -0.74 6.45 21.32
CA LEU A 283 -0.75 6.34 19.87
C LEU A 283 -1.21 7.64 19.20
N GLN A 284 -2.28 8.28 19.70
CA GLN A 284 -2.74 9.57 19.21
C GLN A 284 -1.61 10.61 19.25
N GLN A 285 -0.89 10.70 20.37
CA GLN A 285 0.18 11.67 20.55
C GLN A 285 1.44 11.32 19.75
N ARG A 286 1.86 10.05 19.76
CA ARG A 286 3.09 9.59 19.10
C ARG A 286 3.04 9.76 17.59
N PHE A 287 1.88 9.58 16.99
CA PHE A 287 1.68 9.75 15.56
C PHE A 287 1.29 11.18 15.15
N ASP A 288 1.09 12.10 16.10
CA ASP A 288 0.93 13.54 15.83
C ASP A 288 1.84 14.39 16.74
N PRO A 289 3.17 14.25 16.59
CA PRO A 289 4.12 14.91 17.48
C PRO A 289 4.22 16.43 17.23
N PHE A 290 3.99 16.89 15.99
CA PHE A 290 4.16 18.29 15.61
C PHE A 290 2.87 19.10 15.62
N ASN A 291 1.71 18.45 15.72
CA ASN A 291 0.43 19.06 15.35
C ASN A 291 0.41 19.56 13.90
N ILE A 292 -0.78 19.88 13.38
CA ILE A 292 -0.91 20.41 12.02
C ILE A 292 -0.16 21.74 11.82
N GLU A 293 0.00 22.56 12.86
CA GLU A 293 0.78 23.81 12.76
C GLU A 293 2.27 23.52 12.55
N GLY A 294 2.85 22.61 13.32
CA GLY A 294 4.26 22.25 13.16
C GLY A 294 4.50 21.55 11.81
N LEU A 295 3.55 20.71 11.37
CA LEU A 295 3.60 20.15 10.01
C LEU A 295 3.55 21.26 8.95
N ASN A 296 2.66 22.24 9.07
CA ASN A 296 2.63 23.37 8.14
C ASN A 296 3.96 24.15 8.12
N THR A 297 4.60 24.37 9.28
CA THR A 297 5.91 25.02 9.35
C THR A 297 6.99 24.21 8.62
N ILE A 298 6.99 22.89 8.79
CA ILE A 298 7.93 22.00 8.09
C ILE A 298 7.63 21.99 6.59
N TRP A 299 6.36 22.00 6.20
CA TRP A 299 5.90 22.04 4.81
C TRP A 299 6.35 23.32 4.11
N LEU A 300 6.05 24.48 4.69
CA LEU A 300 6.48 25.78 4.20
C LEU A 300 8.00 25.85 3.95
N ARG A 301 8.80 25.33 4.89
CA ARG A 301 10.27 25.29 4.73
C ARG A 301 10.74 24.37 3.61
N THR A 302 9.94 23.36 3.26
CA THR A 302 10.32 22.33 2.28
C THR A 302 9.90 22.71 0.86
N TRP A 303 8.73 23.33 0.68
CA TRP A 303 8.17 23.63 -0.64
C TRP A 303 7.84 25.10 -0.92
N ASP A 304 8.12 26.02 0.03
CA ASP A 304 7.94 27.46 -0.16
C ASP A 304 6.48 27.92 -0.39
N PHE A 305 5.51 27.12 0.05
CA PHE A 305 4.09 27.50 0.13
C PHE A 305 3.39 26.81 1.31
N SER A 306 2.21 27.30 1.72
CA SER A 306 1.50 26.78 2.91
C SER A 306 0.89 25.42 2.64
N LEU A 307 0.85 24.55 3.66
CA LEU A 307 0.04 23.33 3.61
C LEU A 307 -1.46 23.64 3.41
N LEU A 308 -1.91 24.85 3.81
CA LEU A 308 -3.27 25.32 3.55
C LEU A 308 -3.54 25.60 2.08
N ASP A 309 -2.50 25.92 1.32
CA ASP A 309 -2.56 26.23 -0.12
C ASP A 309 -2.22 25.00 -0.98
N ALA A 310 -1.91 23.87 -0.35
CA ALA A 310 -1.61 22.61 -1.00
C ALA A 310 -2.88 22.03 -1.66
N ASP A 311 -2.76 21.63 -2.93
CA ASP A 311 -3.80 20.86 -3.62
C ASP A 311 -3.61 19.35 -3.42
N GLU A 312 -4.62 18.55 -3.77
CA GLU A 312 -4.56 17.08 -3.67
C GLU A 312 -3.41 16.47 -4.49
N LEU A 313 -2.92 17.15 -5.53
CA LEU A 313 -1.82 16.68 -6.38
C LEU A 313 -0.44 16.91 -5.76
N SER A 314 -0.33 17.92 -4.90
CA SER A 314 0.89 18.25 -4.15
C SER A 314 1.06 17.39 -2.90
N MET A 315 -0.02 16.78 -2.40
CA MET A 315 0.01 15.90 -1.23
C MET A 315 0.52 14.50 -1.59
N PRO A 316 1.38 13.88 -0.75
CA PRO A 316 1.83 12.52 -0.99
C PRO A 316 0.66 11.54 -0.88
N LEU A 317 0.54 10.63 -1.86
CA LEU A 317 -0.37 9.49 -1.76
C LEU A 317 0.14 8.52 -0.69
N VAL A 318 -0.73 8.17 0.26
CA VAL A 318 -0.44 7.23 1.36
C VAL A 318 -1.12 5.90 1.08
N SER A 319 -0.32 4.85 0.90
CA SER A 319 -0.77 3.47 0.70
C SER A 319 -1.02 2.73 2.02
N VAL A 320 -1.66 1.55 1.98
CA VAL A 320 -1.82 0.72 3.19
C VAL A 320 -0.48 0.22 3.71
N GLU A 321 0.50 0.00 2.84
CA GLU A 321 1.87 -0.36 3.19
C GLU A 321 2.56 0.75 3.99
N ASP A 322 2.33 2.03 3.64
CA ASP A 322 2.88 3.16 4.39
C ASP A 322 2.30 3.21 5.82
N TYR A 323 1.00 2.97 5.97
CA TYR A 323 0.35 2.86 7.29
C TYR A 323 0.88 1.67 8.09
N GLU A 324 1.02 0.49 7.47
CA GLU A 324 1.57 -0.72 8.09
C GLU A 324 3.01 -0.50 8.55
N HIS A 325 3.84 0.13 7.72
CA HIS A 325 5.22 0.48 8.08
C HIS A 325 5.27 1.41 9.30
N VAL A 326 4.46 2.47 9.31
CA VAL A 326 4.37 3.39 10.46
C VAL A 326 3.86 2.65 11.71
N ALA A 327 2.90 1.74 11.55
CA ALA A 327 2.35 0.97 12.65
C ALA A 327 3.38 0.00 13.25
N LEU A 328 4.14 -0.72 12.43
CA LEU A 328 5.20 -1.64 12.84
C LEU A 328 6.40 -0.89 13.47
N SER A 329 6.68 0.32 12.98
CA SER A 329 7.72 1.20 13.51
C SER A 329 7.34 1.87 14.83
N PHE A 330 6.14 1.62 15.35
CA PHE A 330 5.68 2.22 16.61
C PHE A 330 6.65 1.91 17.77
N SER A 331 7.22 0.71 17.84
CA SER A 331 8.10 0.27 18.94
C SER A 331 9.40 1.06 19.05
N SER A 332 10.02 1.40 17.92
CA SER A 332 11.21 2.26 17.83
C SER A 332 10.86 3.75 17.88
N GLY A 333 9.61 4.09 17.55
CA GLY A 333 9.14 5.46 17.37
C GLY A 333 9.42 5.92 15.95
N PRO A 334 8.62 6.85 15.42
CA PRO A 334 8.99 7.47 14.16
C PRO A 334 10.34 8.16 14.38
N GLU A 335 11.41 7.60 13.83
CA GLU A 335 12.60 8.38 13.49
C GLU A 335 12.13 9.39 12.44
N LEU A 336 11.61 10.52 12.92
CA LEU A 336 11.51 11.75 12.14
C LEU A 336 12.94 12.24 11.91
N GLY A 337 13.66 11.47 11.10
CA GLY A 337 15.05 11.66 10.76
C GLY A 337 15.25 12.94 9.96
N ALA A 338 16.49 13.40 9.95
CA ALA A 338 16.97 14.69 9.46
C ALA A 338 16.72 15.02 7.97
N HIS A 339 15.94 14.22 7.24
CA HIS A 339 15.60 14.43 5.83
C HIS A 339 14.12 14.77 5.68
N LEU A 340 13.78 16.05 5.91
CA LEU A 340 12.44 16.67 5.82
C LEU A 340 11.80 16.61 4.40
N ARG A 341 12.26 15.73 3.51
CA ARG A 341 11.77 15.58 2.13
C ARG A 341 10.94 14.31 1.89
N ASP A 342 10.99 13.31 2.78
CA ASP A 342 10.11 12.11 2.70
C ASP A 342 8.84 12.33 3.54
N TRP A 343 7.77 12.77 2.89
CA TRP A 343 6.53 13.18 3.56
C TRP A 343 5.49 12.07 3.70
N GLN A 344 5.59 10.99 2.93
CA GLN A 344 4.70 9.83 3.01
C GLN A 344 4.56 9.29 4.45
N PRO A 345 5.64 8.95 5.19
CA PRO A 345 5.50 8.42 6.55
C PRO A 345 5.00 9.47 7.56
N ILE A 346 5.29 10.76 7.33
CA ILE A 346 4.82 11.87 8.18
C ILE A 346 3.31 12.03 8.04
N VAL A 347 2.82 12.06 6.81
CA VAL A 347 1.39 12.15 6.50
C VAL A 347 0.67 10.87 6.94
N ALA A 348 1.25 9.70 6.71
CA ALA A 348 0.70 8.42 7.18
C ALA A 348 0.54 8.38 8.71
N ALA A 349 1.57 8.81 9.45
CA ALA A 349 1.48 8.94 10.91
C ALA A 349 0.38 9.94 11.31
N TYR A 350 0.35 11.13 10.73
CA TYR A 350 -0.66 12.13 11.07
C TYR A 350 -2.09 11.63 10.78
N LEU A 351 -2.32 10.96 9.64
CA LEU A 351 -3.61 10.37 9.27
C LEU A 351 -3.99 9.16 10.15
N LEU A 352 -3.00 8.38 10.59
CA LEU A 352 -3.20 7.31 11.57
C LEU A 352 -3.59 7.88 12.94
N SER A 353 -2.93 8.95 13.39
CA SER A 353 -3.33 9.71 14.59
C SER A 353 -4.74 10.26 14.45
N ALA A 354 -5.10 10.83 13.28
CA ALA A 354 -6.46 11.30 13.01
C ALA A 354 -7.48 10.16 13.13
N THR A 355 -7.18 8.98 12.57
CA THR A 355 -8.02 7.78 12.70
C THR A 355 -8.23 7.42 14.18
N LEU A 356 -7.17 7.40 14.98
CA LEU A 356 -7.21 7.09 16.41
C LEU A 356 -7.92 8.15 17.26
N LYS A 357 -7.98 9.41 16.80
CA LYS A 357 -8.72 10.50 17.46
C LYS A 357 -10.23 10.38 17.22
N ASP A 358 -10.67 9.68 16.18
CA ASP A 358 -12.07 9.57 15.77
C ASP A 358 -12.65 8.14 15.85
N VAL A 359 -11.98 7.21 16.53
CA VAL A 359 -12.56 5.90 16.89
C VAL A 359 -13.77 6.06 17.83
N SER A 360 -14.64 5.05 17.84
CA SER A 360 -15.68 4.88 18.85
C SER A 360 -15.32 3.71 19.78
N VAL A 361 -15.60 3.87 21.07
CA VAL A 361 -15.44 2.87 22.12
C VAL A 361 -16.83 2.33 22.49
N PHE A 362 -17.03 1.02 22.42
CA PHE A 362 -18.27 0.33 22.79
C PHE A 362 -18.07 -0.38 24.12
N LEU A 363 -18.93 -0.06 25.09
CA LEU A 363 -18.92 -0.59 26.45
C LEU A 363 -20.22 -1.35 26.71
N PRO A 364 -20.21 -2.68 26.80
CA PRO A 364 -21.35 -3.42 27.34
C PRO A 364 -21.54 -3.06 28.81
N ILE A 365 -22.76 -2.65 29.20
CA ILE A 365 -23.13 -2.31 30.57
C ILE A 365 -24.22 -3.26 31.06
N GLN A 366 -24.07 -3.77 32.28
CA GLN A 366 -24.95 -4.75 32.89
C GLN A 366 -25.39 -4.32 34.29
N SER A 367 -26.41 -5.01 34.83
CA SER A 367 -26.96 -4.73 36.17
C SER A 367 -25.95 -4.97 37.29
N GLU A 368 -25.18 -6.06 37.19
CA GLU A 368 -24.10 -6.41 38.11
C GLU A 368 -22.73 -6.09 37.49
N PRO A 369 -21.81 -5.46 38.23
CA PRO A 369 -20.44 -5.26 37.76
C PRO A 369 -19.69 -6.61 37.80
N HIS A 370 -19.62 -7.32 36.67
CA HIS A 370 -18.73 -8.47 36.52
C HIS A 370 -17.30 -8.02 36.14
N ASP A 371 -16.29 -8.73 36.65
CA ASP A 371 -14.86 -8.43 36.49
C ASP A 371 -14.31 -8.49 35.04
N THR A 372 -15.13 -8.78 34.03
CA THR A 372 -14.64 -9.30 32.74
C THR A 372 -15.27 -8.70 31.47
N ALA A 373 -15.91 -7.52 31.49
CA ALA A 373 -16.46 -6.92 30.26
C ALA A 373 -15.38 -6.12 29.49
N PRO A 374 -14.81 -6.65 28.39
CA PRO A 374 -13.75 -5.97 27.67
C PRO A 374 -14.29 -4.82 26.80
N LEU A 375 -13.51 -3.75 26.67
CA LEU A 375 -13.76 -2.69 25.69
C LEU A 375 -13.61 -3.20 24.25
N HIS A 376 -14.57 -2.84 23.39
CA HIS A 376 -14.44 -3.02 21.94
C HIS A 376 -14.33 -1.65 21.26
N LEU A 377 -13.24 -1.44 20.53
CA LEU A 377 -13.04 -0.32 19.62
C LEU A 377 -13.68 -0.65 18.28
N SER A 378 -14.33 0.33 17.66
CA SER A 378 -14.70 0.24 16.26
C SER A 378 -14.13 1.41 15.47
N ALA A 379 -13.44 1.08 14.38
CA ALA A 379 -12.96 2.05 13.41
C ALA A 379 -14.09 2.35 12.42
N LEU A 380 -14.90 3.37 12.74
CA LEU A 380 -15.71 4.05 11.74
C LEU A 380 -14.76 4.92 10.91
N LEU A 381 -14.01 4.33 9.97
CA LEU A 381 -13.20 5.07 8.99
C LEU A 381 -14.09 6.13 8.30
N ALA A 382 -13.90 7.38 8.71
CA ALA A 382 -14.30 8.58 8.00
C ALA A 382 -12.99 9.27 7.58
N LEU A 383 -12.37 8.76 6.51
CA LEU A 383 -11.38 9.55 5.78
C LEU A 383 -12.15 10.34 4.71
N CYS A 384 -12.26 11.65 4.94
CA CYS A 384 -12.66 12.62 3.92
C CYS A 384 -11.45 12.92 3.02
N LEU A 385 -11.62 12.75 1.71
CA LEU A 385 -10.98 13.56 0.67
C LEU A 385 -12.11 14.32 -0.05
N GLY A 386 -11.86 15.57 -0.41
CA GLY A 386 -12.77 16.69 -0.22
C GLY A 386 -13.80 16.96 -1.31
N GLN A 387 -14.75 17.86 -1.01
CA GLN A 387 -15.55 18.62 -1.99
C GLN A 387 -15.96 19.97 -1.40
N VAL A 388 -15.81 21.06 -2.18
CA VAL A 388 -16.89 22.00 -2.59
C VAL A 388 -16.49 22.63 -3.94
N ALA A 389 -17.48 22.78 -4.83
CA ALA A 389 -17.40 23.24 -6.22
C ALA A 389 -17.53 24.77 -6.41
N ALA A 390 -17.16 25.24 -7.61
CA ALA A 390 -17.75 26.41 -8.28
C ALA A 390 -17.78 26.21 -9.82
N VAL A 391 -18.93 25.74 -10.33
CA VAL A 391 -19.83 26.27 -11.40
C VAL A 391 -19.24 27.44 -12.24
N ASP A 392 -19.28 27.55 -13.60
CA ASP A 392 -20.06 26.91 -14.67
C ASP A 392 -19.41 27.10 -16.09
N SER A 393 -19.72 26.16 -17.00
CA SER A 393 -20.01 26.36 -18.45
C SER A 393 -18.90 26.55 -19.52
N PRO A 394 -19.16 26.17 -20.81
CA PRO A 394 -18.59 24.96 -21.41
C PRO A 394 -17.67 25.29 -22.58
N ARG A 395 -16.42 24.82 -22.51
CA ARG A 395 -15.51 24.86 -23.67
C ARG A 395 -14.81 23.53 -23.80
N VAL A 396 -15.25 22.79 -24.84
CA VAL A 396 -14.51 21.78 -25.60
C VAL A 396 -13.36 21.13 -24.82
N PHE A 397 -13.60 19.91 -24.34
CA PHE A 397 -12.61 19.07 -23.67
C PHE A 397 -11.26 19.06 -24.40
N SER A 398 -10.32 19.87 -23.95
CA SER A 398 -8.89 19.58 -24.05
C SER A 398 -8.47 18.98 -22.70
N ARG A 399 -8.44 17.64 -22.66
CA ARG A 399 -7.81 16.90 -21.55
C ARG A 399 -6.34 17.31 -21.47
N ALA A 400 -5.96 18.09 -20.47
CA ALA A 400 -4.57 18.26 -20.07
C ALA A 400 -4.10 16.94 -19.44
N THR A 401 -3.51 16.11 -20.28
CA THR A 401 -2.41 15.17 -20.02
C THR A 401 -2.23 14.67 -18.58
N SER A 402 -2.46 13.37 -18.37
CA SER A 402 -1.63 12.63 -17.43
C SER A 402 -0.18 13.05 -17.67
N SER A 403 0.51 13.63 -16.69
CA SER A 403 1.96 13.64 -16.74
C SER A 403 2.37 12.17 -16.54
N LYS A 404 2.38 11.41 -17.64
CA LYS A 404 3.09 10.14 -17.71
C LYS A 404 4.52 10.52 -17.36
N THR A 405 4.98 10.12 -16.18
CA THR A 405 6.38 10.30 -15.82
C THR A 405 7.19 9.68 -16.96
N VAL A 406 7.89 10.51 -17.72
CA VAL A 406 8.69 10.04 -18.84
C VAL A 406 9.83 9.20 -18.26
N ASP A 407 10.06 8.01 -18.81
CA ASP A 407 11.18 7.17 -18.41
C ASP A 407 12.49 7.98 -18.44
N VAL A 408 13.32 7.85 -17.42
CA VAL A 408 14.54 8.67 -17.30
C VAL A 408 15.49 8.50 -18.49
N SER A 409 15.56 7.31 -19.10
CA SER A 409 16.35 7.12 -20.31
C SER A 409 15.67 7.75 -21.52
N SER A 410 14.35 7.63 -21.64
CA SER A 410 13.58 8.34 -22.69
C SER A 410 13.80 9.84 -22.63
N LYS A 411 13.76 10.42 -21.41
CA LYS A 411 14.03 11.84 -21.18
C LYS A 411 15.45 12.22 -21.59
N ALA A 412 16.44 11.40 -21.25
CA ALA A 412 17.84 11.64 -21.63
C ALA A 412 18.06 11.55 -23.14
N ASP A 413 17.28 10.74 -23.86
CA ASP A 413 17.40 10.53 -25.31
C ASP A 413 16.44 11.40 -26.15
N GLN A 414 15.59 12.22 -25.52
CA GLN A 414 14.49 12.92 -26.20
C GLN A 414 14.96 13.81 -27.37
N SER A 415 16.16 14.38 -27.28
CA SER A 415 16.78 15.21 -28.33
C SER A 415 17.64 14.42 -29.32
N ASN A 416 17.96 13.15 -29.03
CA ASN A 416 18.79 12.30 -29.87
C ASN A 416 17.92 11.55 -30.90
N LYS A 417 17.85 12.06 -32.12
CA LYS A 417 17.05 11.47 -33.20
C LYS A 417 17.39 10.00 -33.47
N ALA A 418 18.66 9.61 -33.40
CA ALA A 418 19.09 8.24 -33.65
C ALA A 418 18.61 7.29 -32.54
N ALA A 419 18.66 7.71 -31.28
CA ALA A 419 18.11 6.97 -30.16
C ALA A 419 16.57 6.85 -30.25
N MET A 420 15.88 7.95 -30.60
CA MET A 420 14.42 8.00 -30.75
C MET A 420 13.87 7.25 -31.97
N SER A 421 14.74 6.85 -32.91
CA SER A 421 14.41 5.97 -34.03
C SER A 421 14.90 4.53 -33.80
N GLU A 422 15.40 4.23 -32.61
CA GLU A 422 16.01 2.94 -32.32
C GLU A 422 14.96 1.84 -32.08
N GLY A 423 15.13 0.71 -32.76
CA GLY A 423 14.29 -0.48 -32.63
C GLY A 423 13.13 -0.57 -33.62
N VAL A 424 13.31 -0.04 -34.84
CA VAL A 424 12.44 -0.39 -35.97
C VAL A 424 12.97 -1.64 -36.63
N ASN A 425 12.38 -2.79 -36.33
CA ASN A 425 12.48 -3.97 -37.19
C ASN A 425 11.14 -4.12 -37.91
N TYR A 426 11.06 -3.68 -39.17
CA TYR A 426 9.83 -3.69 -39.98
C TYR A 426 9.25 -5.09 -40.24
N ASN A 427 9.98 -6.17 -39.90
CA ASN A 427 9.51 -7.55 -39.98
C ASN A 427 9.05 -8.12 -38.62
N ALA A 428 9.04 -7.33 -37.54
CA ALA A 428 8.74 -7.78 -36.18
C ALA A 428 7.31 -8.35 -36.01
N THR A 429 6.36 -7.97 -36.87
CA THR A 429 4.97 -8.43 -36.83
C THR A 429 4.73 -9.75 -37.57
N SER A 430 5.71 -10.24 -38.34
CA SER A 430 5.57 -11.51 -39.05
C SER A 430 5.51 -12.68 -38.06
N VAL A 431 4.46 -13.49 -38.17
CA VAL A 431 4.27 -14.66 -37.32
C VAL A 431 5.34 -15.71 -37.66
N PRO A 432 6.24 -16.07 -36.73
CA PRO A 432 7.29 -17.03 -37.01
C PRO A 432 6.72 -18.44 -37.19
N LYS A 433 7.44 -19.28 -37.95
CA LYS A 433 7.01 -20.66 -38.23
C LYS A 433 6.82 -21.45 -36.93
N GLY A 434 5.62 -22.02 -36.75
CA GLY A 434 5.25 -22.77 -35.53
C GLY A 434 4.57 -21.93 -34.46
N ALA A 435 4.48 -20.60 -34.65
CA ALA A 435 3.71 -19.73 -33.80
C ALA A 435 2.37 -19.34 -34.47
N ARG A 436 1.46 -18.84 -33.63
CA ARG A 436 0.28 -18.07 -34.01
C ARG A 436 0.35 -16.73 -33.27
N TYR A 437 -0.11 -15.66 -33.91
CA TYR A 437 -0.31 -14.40 -33.22
C TYR A 437 -1.64 -14.43 -32.48
N ARG A 438 -1.66 -14.02 -31.22
CA ARG A 438 -2.88 -13.81 -30.44
C ARG A 438 -2.70 -12.68 -29.44
N THR A 439 -3.81 -12.12 -29.00
CA THR A 439 -3.83 -11.11 -27.95
C THR A 439 -4.19 -11.73 -26.60
N LEU A 440 -3.62 -11.19 -25.54
CA LEU A 440 -4.00 -11.53 -24.16
C LEU A 440 -4.56 -10.29 -23.48
N ILE A 441 -5.82 -10.38 -23.03
CA ILE A 441 -6.51 -9.29 -22.32
C ILE A 441 -5.85 -9.09 -20.96
N ILE A 442 -5.64 -7.82 -20.58
CA ILE A 442 -5.13 -7.48 -19.26
C ILE A 442 -6.29 -7.42 -18.27
N PRO A 443 -6.28 -8.22 -17.17
CA PRO A 443 -7.34 -8.20 -16.18
C PRO A 443 -7.61 -6.78 -15.64
N GLY A 444 -8.90 -6.42 -15.52
CA GLY A 444 -9.31 -5.10 -15.05
C GLY A 444 -9.14 -3.96 -16.06
N SER A 445 -8.76 -4.25 -17.32
CA SER A 445 -8.59 -3.27 -18.38
C SER A 445 -9.26 -3.72 -19.68
N ASN A 446 -9.53 -2.76 -20.57
CA ASN A 446 -9.96 -3.02 -21.95
C ASN A 446 -8.76 -3.21 -22.90
N SER A 447 -7.52 -3.08 -22.41
CA SER A 447 -6.30 -3.23 -23.21
C SER A 447 -5.83 -4.69 -23.28
N HIS A 448 -5.07 -5.00 -24.32
CA HIS A 448 -4.44 -6.31 -24.49
C HIS A 448 -2.98 -6.22 -24.97
N ILE A 449 -2.19 -7.24 -24.64
CA ILE A 449 -0.82 -7.40 -25.15
C ILE A 449 -0.82 -8.35 -26.35
N GLY A 450 -0.07 -8.00 -27.40
CA GLY A 450 0.18 -8.88 -28.55
C GLY A 450 1.20 -9.96 -28.19
N THR A 451 0.98 -11.20 -28.63
CA THR A 451 1.88 -12.33 -28.33
C THR A 451 2.06 -13.26 -29.53
N PHE A 452 3.29 -13.73 -29.73
CA PHE A 452 3.57 -14.93 -30.51
C PHE A 452 3.48 -16.14 -29.60
N TRP A 453 2.65 -17.10 -29.95
CA TRP A 453 2.29 -18.23 -29.11
C TRP A 453 2.44 -19.54 -29.87
N SER A 454 2.89 -20.62 -29.25
CA SER A 454 2.91 -21.96 -29.89
C SER A 454 1.58 -22.28 -30.61
N ALA A 455 1.65 -22.57 -31.90
CA ALA A 455 0.45 -22.85 -32.71
C ALA A 455 -0.19 -24.20 -32.37
N ASP A 456 0.64 -25.17 -31.98
CA ASP A 456 0.32 -26.57 -31.66
C ASP A 456 0.09 -26.81 -30.15
N GLU A 457 -0.14 -25.74 -29.38
CA GLU A 457 -0.38 -25.81 -27.95
C GLU A 457 -1.47 -26.82 -27.57
N ASN A 458 -1.14 -27.72 -26.65
CA ASN A 458 -2.10 -28.58 -25.97
C ASN A 458 -2.20 -28.21 -24.49
N GLN A 459 -3.17 -27.35 -24.14
CA GLN A 459 -3.34 -26.82 -22.79
C GLN A 459 -3.50 -27.92 -21.72
N LYS A 460 -4.17 -29.03 -22.07
CA LYS A 460 -4.39 -30.16 -21.17
C LYS A 460 -3.12 -30.98 -20.91
N LYS A 461 -2.13 -30.96 -21.80
CA LYS A 461 -0.87 -31.71 -21.66
C LYS A 461 0.32 -30.84 -21.25
N ALA A 462 0.20 -29.52 -21.33
CA ALA A 462 1.29 -28.61 -21.02
C ALA A 462 1.67 -28.65 -19.54
N GLU A 463 2.94 -28.96 -19.27
CA GLU A 463 3.53 -29.01 -17.92
C GLU A 463 4.47 -27.83 -17.64
N HIS A 464 4.95 -27.17 -18.70
CA HIS A 464 5.91 -26.07 -18.62
C HIS A 464 5.58 -25.02 -19.68
N ALA A 465 5.62 -23.75 -19.30
CA ALA A 465 5.59 -22.63 -20.23
C ALA A 465 6.87 -21.79 -20.16
N PHE A 466 7.32 -21.31 -21.31
CA PHE A 466 8.42 -20.36 -21.46
C PHE A 466 7.88 -19.05 -22.01
N VAL A 467 8.15 -17.93 -21.33
CA VAL A 467 7.80 -16.59 -21.78
C VAL A 467 9.09 -15.84 -22.04
N ILE A 468 9.46 -15.62 -23.31
CA ILE A 468 10.70 -14.96 -23.69
C ILE A 468 10.46 -13.52 -24.15
N ILE A 469 11.12 -12.57 -23.49
CA ILE A 469 11.01 -11.14 -23.75
C ILE A 469 12.17 -10.69 -24.63
N HIS A 470 11.84 -10.04 -25.74
CA HIS A 470 12.78 -9.58 -26.75
C HIS A 470 13.73 -8.48 -26.28
N GLY A 471 14.71 -8.15 -27.12
CA GLY A 471 15.65 -7.07 -26.87
C GLY A 471 15.07 -5.68 -27.18
N ARG A 472 15.93 -4.67 -27.15
CA ARG A 472 15.57 -3.28 -27.49
C ARG A 472 15.07 -3.07 -28.94
N LEU A 473 15.21 -4.08 -29.80
CA LEU A 473 14.80 -4.03 -31.20
C LEU A 473 13.34 -4.41 -31.43
N ARG A 474 12.60 -4.76 -30.38
CA ARG A 474 11.18 -5.15 -30.46
C ARG A 474 10.98 -6.26 -31.50
N ASP A 475 11.76 -7.33 -31.33
CA ASP A 475 11.86 -8.45 -32.25
C ASP A 475 11.34 -9.75 -31.58
N GLY A 476 10.11 -9.71 -31.04
CA GLY A 476 9.50 -10.85 -30.33
C GLY A 476 9.39 -12.09 -31.18
N ASN A 477 9.15 -11.96 -32.49
CA ASN A 477 9.14 -13.08 -33.42
C ASN A 477 10.49 -13.81 -33.52
N ARG A 478 11.59 -13.05 -33.54
CA ARG A 478 12.95 -13.60 -33.51
C ARG A 478 13.17 -14.31 -32.19
N TYR A 479 12.92 -13.66 -31.06
CA TYR A 479 13.12 -14.25 -29.73
C TYR A 479 12.26 -15.50 -29.49
N TRP A 480 11.04 -15.54 -30.02
CA TRP A 480 10.23 -16.77 -30.04
C TRP A 480 10.95 -17.90 -30.77
N SER A 481 11.56 -17.62 -31.93
CA SER A 481 12.34 -18.59 -32.70
C SER A 481 13.61 -19.04 -31.96
N ILE A 482 14.27 -18.14 -31.23
CA ILE A 482 15.43 -18.47 -30.38
C ILE A 482 15.02 -19.50 -29.31
N MET A 483 13.93 -19.21 -28.59
CA MET A 483 13.42 -20.11 -27.55
C MET A 483 12.93 -21.44 -28.14
N LEU A 484 12.29 -21.42 -29.31
CA LEU A 484 11.89 -22.63 -30.01
C LEU A 484 13.11 -23.49 -30.37
N ASN A 485 14.18 -22.90 -30.91
CA ASN A 485 15.39 -23.62 -31.28
C ASN A 485 16.05 -24.26 -30.06
N ALA A 486 16.16 -23.53 -28.94
CA ALA A 486 16.69 -24.06 -27.69
C ALA A 486 15.84 -25.23 -27.16
N TYR A 487 14.51 -25.09 -27.21
CA TYR A 487 13.56 -26.13 -26.80
C TYR A 487 13.63 -27.39 -27.70
N GLN A 488 13.62 -27.22 -29.02
CA GLN A 488 13.70 -28.33 -29.98
C GLN A 488 15.04 -29.06 -29.90
N SER A 489 16.13 -28.31 -29.73
CA SER A 489 17.45 -28.89 -29.48
C SER A 489 17.45 -29.72 -28.18
N ALA A 490 16.88 -29.18 -27.11
CA ALA A 490 16.75 -29.90 -25.84
C ALA A 490 15.89 -31.17 -25.95
N LEU A 491 14.79 -31.14 -26.69
CA LEU A 491 13.97 -32.32 -26.97
C LEU A 491 14.73 -33.37 -27.78
N LYS A 492 15.41 -32.94 -28.85
CA LYS A 492 16.18 -33.84 -29.72
C LYS A 492 17.26 -34.59 -28.94
N ASP A 493 17.90 -33.92 -28.00
CA ASP A 493 18.97 -34.48 -27.18
C ASP A 493 18.46 -35.21 -25.93
N ASN A 494 17.14 -35.31 -25.73
CA ASN A 494 16.53 -35.85 -24.49
C ASN A 494 17.08 -35.18 -23.21
N TYR A 495 17.27 -33.86 -23.25
CA TYR A 495 17.90 -33.12 -22.15
C TYR A 495 17.07 -33.23 -20.85
N PRO A 496 17.67 -33.50 -19.69
CA PRO A 496 16.94 -33.62 -18.43
C PRO A 496 16.06 -32.40 -18.11
N GLY A 497 14.79 -32.64 -17.75
CA GLY A 497 13.84 -31.59 -17.38
C GLY A 497 13.09 -30.93 -18.53
N VAL A 498 13.48 -31.15 -19.80
CA VAL A 498 12.67 -30.71 -20.95
C VAL A 498 11.32 -31.44 -20.99
N LYS A 499 10.25 -30.72 -21.29
CA LYS A 499 8.88 -31.28 -21.33
C LYS A 499 8.33 -31.25 -22.76
N PRO A 500 7.96 -32.39 -23.38
CA PRO A 500 7.51 -32.46 -24.79
C PRO A 500 6.28 -31.63 -25.17
N ASN A 501 5.46 -31.21 -24.20
CA ASN A 501 4.27 -30.38 -24.43
C ASN A 501 4.46 -28.96 -23.90
N SER A 502 5.71 -28.43 -23.90
CA SER A 502 5.95 -27.08 -23.40
C SER A 502 5.35 -26.02 -24.32
N VAL A 503 4.85 -24.93 -23.72
CA VAL A 503 4.29 -23.79 -24.45
C VAL A 503 5.32 -22.67 -24.51
N ILE A 504 5.54 -22.07 -25.68
CA ILE A 504 6.45 -20.94 -25.86
C ILE A 504 5.66 -19.71 -26.24
N VAL A 505 5.90 -18.63 -25.51
CA VAL A 505 5.26 -17.32 -25.69
C VAL A 505 6.32 -16.24 -25.80
N ALA A 506 6.16 -15.33 -26.75
CA ALA A 506 6.93 -14.09 -26.81
C ALA A 506 5.95 -12.91 -26.91
N PRO A 507 5.77 -12.12 -25.84
CA PRO A 507 5.01 -10.88 -25.92
C PRO A 507 5.74 -9.84 -26.75
N GLU A 508 4.96 -9.01 -27.46
CA GLU A 508 5.46 -7.94 -28.33
C GLU A 508 5.20 -6.59 -27.67
N PHE A 509 6.27 -5.94 -27.19
CA PHE A 509 6.20 -4.62 -26.54
C PHE A 509 6.39 -3.51 -27.57
N PHE A 510 5.31 -3.21 -28.30
CA PHE A 510 5.29 -2.21 -29.37
C PHE A 510 5.72 -0.80 -28.91
N SER A 511 6.33 -0.04 -29.82
CA SER A 511 6.43 1.42 -29.70
C SER A 511 5.17 2.09 -30.27
N THR A 512 4.59 3.03 -29.53
CA THR A 512 3.45 3.83 -29.99
C THR A 512 3.79 4.66 -31.24
N LYS A 513 5.05 5.05 -31.42
CA LYS A 513 5.50 5.87 -32.53
C LYS A 513 5.99 5.04 -33.70
N LEU A 514 6.87 4.08 -33.44
CA LEU A 514 7.62 3.35 -34.47
C LEU A 514 6.85 2.15 -35.03
N ASN A 515 5.89 1.61 -34.27
CA ASN A 515 5.00 0.53 -34.72
C ASN A 515 3.58 1.03 -35.00
N LYS A 516 3.42 2.33 -35.31
CA LYS A 516 2.10 2.90 -35.60
C LYS A 516 1.50 2.21 -36.83
N GLY A 517 0.36 1.55 -36.63
CA GLY A 517 -0.33 0.77 -37.67
C GLY A 517 -0.12 -0.75 -37.57
N ASP A 518 0.88 -1.19 -36.80
CA ASP A 518 1.17 -2.61 -36.55
C ASP A 518 0.33 -3.21 -35.41
N TYR A 519 -0.30 -2.35 -34.60
CA TYR A 519 -1.08 -2.73 -33.43
C TYR A 519 -2.51 -2.17 -33.51
N SER A 520 -3.47 -2.86 -32.89
CA SER A 520 -4.90 -2.50 -32.93
C SER A 520 -5.24 -1.40 -31.90
N LYS A 521 -6.46 -0.85 -31.96
CA LYS A 521 -6.90 0.28 -31.12
C LYS A 521 -6.74 0.05 -29.61
N ASP A 522 -6.84 -1.19 -29.14
CA ASP A 522 -6.74 -1.54 -27.71
C ASP A 522 -5.44 -2.29 -27.36
N THR A 523 -4.54 -2.48 -28.34
CA THR A 523 -3.24 -3.11 -28.11
C THR A 523 -2.30 -2.16 -27.36
N LEU A 524 -1.64 -2.66 -26.32
CA LEU A 524 -0.65 -1.88 -25.58
C LEU A 524 0.56 -1.52 -26.45
N ALA A 525 0.98 -0.26 -26.37
CA ALA A 525 2.25 0.21 -26.92
C ALA A 525 2.87 1.29 -26.02
N TRP A 526 4.19 1.40 -26.01
CA TRP A 526 4.96 2.23 -25.06
C TRP A 526 5.70 3.37 -25.73
N ASP A 527 6.13 4.33 -24.91
CA ASP A 527 6.95 5.45 -25.36
C ASP A 527 8.37 5.04 -25.70
N ASP A 528 9.02 5.87 -26.52
CA ASP A 528 10.42 5.72 -26.88
C ASP A 528 11.33 6.56 -25.97
N VAL A 529 12.55 6.10 -25.66
CA VAL A 529 13.19 4.88 -26.13
C VAL A 529 12.88 3.70 -25.19
N ASN A 530 12.04 2.78 -25.65
CA ASN A 530 11.77 1.49 -24.99
C ASN A 530 11.32 1.62 -23.51
N ALA A 531 10.38 2.50 -23.19
CA ALA A 531 9.88 2.70 -21.82
C ALA A 531 9.30 1.43 -21.17
N TRP A 532 8.91 0.43 -21.98
CA TRP A 532 8.51 -0.90 -21.49
C TRP A 532 9.62 -1.61 -20.70
N GLN A 533 10.91 -1.32 -20.95
CA GLN A 533 12.05 -1.99 -20.30
C GLN A 533 12.16 -1.67 -18.81
N SER A 534 11.65 -0.50 -18.39
CA SER A 534 11.66 -0.05 -16.99
C SER A 534 10.36 -0.36 -16.25
N GLY A 535 9.40 -1.02 -16.88
CA GLY A 535 8.11 -1.28 -16.24
C GLY A 535 7.11 -0.14 -16.37
N MET A 536 7.29 0.80 -17.30
CA MET A 536 6.46 2.02 -17.35
C MET A 536 5.06 1.75 -17.90
N VAL A 537 4.17 2.72 -17.64
CA VAL A 537 2.82 2.79 -18.21
C VAL A 537 2.89 2.89 -19.74
N ALA A 538 2.02 2.14 -20.41
CA ALA A 538 1.87 2.19 -21.86
C ALA A 538 1.35 3.56 -22.32
N THR A 539 1.79 4.01 -23.49
CA THR A 539 1.27 5.24 -24.08
C THR A 539 0.03 5.04 -24.95
N HIS A 540 -0.26 3.79 -25.33
CA HIS A 540 -1.43 3.38 -26.10
C HIS A 540 -2.13 2.17 -25.43
N PRO A 541 -3.49 2.10 -25.42
CA PRO A 541 -4.41 3.15 -25.86
C PRO A 541 -4.29 4.43 -25.03
N SER A 542 -4.67 5.56 -25.62
CA SER A 542 -4.55 6.86 -24.92
C SER A 542 -5.36 6.84 -23.63
N GLY A 543 -4.73 7.23 -22.52
CA GLY A 543 -5.34 7.21 -21.18
C GLY A 543 -5.29 5.86 -20.46
N THR A 544 -4.63 4.84 -21.01
CA THR A 544 -4.36 3.59 -20.27
C THR A 544 -3.43 3.82 -19.08
N ASP A 545 -3.64 3.06 -18.01
CA ASP A 545 -2.82 2.99 -16.81
C ASP A 545 -1.98 1.70 -16.74
N VAL A 546 -2.08 0.85 -17.77
CA VAL A 546 -1.46 -0.47 -17.81
C VAL A 546 0.04 -0.37 -18.06
N THR A 547 0.84 -1.03 -17.23
CA THR A 547 2.29 -1.11 -17.34
C THR A 547 2.76 -2.36 -18.10
N SER A 548 4.05 -2.42 -18.45
CA SER A 548 4.64 -3.67 -18.95
C SER A 548 4.76 -4.75 -17.87
N LEU A 549 4.70 -4.39 -16.58
CA LEU A 549 4.65 -5.34 -15.46
C LEU A 549 3.28 -6.03 -15.41
N ASP A 550 2.21 -5.26 -15.58
CA ASP A 550 0.83 -5.77 -15.64
C ASP A 550 0.63 -6.73 -16.81
N ALA A 551 1.29 -6.48 -17.94
CA ALA A 551 1.29 -7.40 -19.07
C ALA A 551 1.96 -8.75 -18.72
N LEU A 552 3.01 -8.75 -17.90
CA LEU A 552 3.64 -9.98 -17.42
C LEU A 552 2.77 -10.68 -16.36
N ASP A 553 2.15 -9.93 -15.45
CA ASP A 553 1.22 -10.47 -14.46
C ASP A 553 0.05 -11.20 -15.15
N ALA A 554 -0.52 -10.61 -16.21
CA ALA A 554 -1.58 -11.25 -17.00
C ALA A 554 -1.13 -12.58 -17.63
N ILE A 555 0.12 -12.67 -18.11
CA ILE A 555 0.67 -13.92 -18.67
C ILE A 555 0.88 -14.97 -17.57
N VAL A 556 1.40 -14.56 -16.41
CA VAL A 556 1.57 -15.46 -15.25
C VAL A 556 0.22 -16.00 -14.79
N GLU A 557 -0.78 -15.14 -14.62
CA GLU A 557 -2.13 -15.52 -14.22
C GLU A 557 -2.80 -16.45 -15.24
N HIS A 558 -2.58 -16.22 -16.55
CA HIS A 558 -3.10 -17.09 -17.61
C HIS A 558 -2.56 -18.52 -17.53
N PHE A 559 -1.27 -18.71 -17.22
CA PHE A 559 -0.68 -20.04 -17.06
C PHE A 559 -0.92 -20.67 -15.68
N ALA A 560 -1.20 -19.86 -14.66
CA ALA A 560 -1.57 -20.31 -13.33
C ALA A 560 -3.00 -20.90 -13.27
N ASP A 561 -3.85 -20.54 -14.22
CA ASP A 561 -5.24 -20.98 -14.30
C ASP A 561 -5.33 -22.50 -14.60
N LYS A 562 -5.55 -23.29 -13.54
CA LYS A 562 -5.69 -24.76 -13.61
C LYS A 562 -6.92 -25.22 -14.38
N SER A 563 -7.93 -24.36 -14.59
CA SER A 563 -9.06 -24.70 -15.44
C SER A 563 -8.68 -24.76 -16.92
N LYS A 564 -7.68 -23.94 -17.32
CA LYS A 564 -7.09 -23.95 -18.66
C LYS A 564 -5.94 -24.93 -18.77
N TYR A 565 -4.98 -24.87 -17.84
CA TYR A 565 -3.78 -25.69 -17.83
C TYR A 565 -3.72 -26.60 -16.59
N PRO A 566 -4.50 -27.70 -16.55
CA PRO A 566 -4.59 -28.57 -15.38
C PRO A 566 -3.24 -29.19 -14.97
N ASN A 567 -2.35 -29.41 -15.93
CA ASN A 567 -1.04 -30.04 -15.72
C ASN A 567 0.13 -29.06 -15.62
N MET A 568 -0.11 -27.74 -15.70
CA MET A 568 0.98 -26.75 -15.64
C MET A 568 1.67 -26.82 -14.28
N LYS A 569 2.99 -26.97 -14.28
CA LYS A 569 3.81 -27.02 -13.06
C LYS A 569 4.82 -25.91 -13.03
N ASN A 570 5.40 -25.56 -14.17
CA ASN A 570 6.53 -24.63 -14.26
C ASN A 570 6.25 -23.50 -15.24
N LEU A 571 6.65 -22.29 -14.87
CA LEU A 571 6.67 -21.13 -15.75
C LEU A 571 8.06 -20.51 -15.68
N THR A 572 8.77 -20.49 -16.79
CA THR A 572 10.08 -19.82 -16.89
C THR A 572 9.90 -18.52 -17.67
N LEU A 573 10.09 -17.40 -16.99
CA LEU A 573 10.11 -16.07 -17.56
C LEU A 573 11.55 -15.71 -17.93
N VAL A 574 11.80 -15.46 -19.21
CA VAL A 574 13.13 -15.27 -19.78
C VAL A 574 13.21 -13.88 -20.38
N GLY A 575 14.24 -13.11 -20.04
CA GLY A 575 14.53 -11.85 -20.69
C GLY A 575 15.99 -11.78 -21.11
N HIS A 576 16.28 -11.21 -22.28
CA HIS A 576 17.66 -10.92 -22.68
C HIS A 576 17.82 -9.50 -23.22
N GLY A 577 18.91 -8.81 -22.84
CA GLY A 577 19.16 -7.42 -23.24
C GLY A 577 18.07 -6.48 -22.71
N GLY A 578 17.24 -5.95 -23.62
CA GLY A 578 16.06 -5.14 -23.27
C GLY A 578 15.09 -5.90 -22.37
N GLY A 579 14.74 -7.12 -22.74
CA GLY A 579 13.91 -8.01 -21.94
C GLY A 579 14.59 -8.43 -20.63
N GLY A 580 15.92 -8.51 -20.62
CA GLY A 580 16.68 -8.74 -19.38
C GLY A 580 16.52 -7.59 -18.39
N GLN A 581 16.47 -6.34 -18.87
CA GLN A 581 16.20 -5.18 -18.02
C GLN A 581 14.79 -5.24 -17.41
N LEU A 582 13.77 -5.54 -18.23
CA LEU A 582 12.42 -5.73 -17.71
C LEU A 582 12.36 -6.90 -16.72
N MET A 583 13.03 -8.02 -17.02
CA MET A 583 13.03 -9.21 -16.15
C MET A 583 13.74 -8.96 -14.82
N ASN A 584 14.84 -8.19 -14.80
CA ASN A 584 15.50 -7.78 -13.55
C ASN A 584 14.52 -7.01 -12.64
N ARG A 585 13.76 -6.07 -13.23
CA ARG A 585 12.78 -5.26 -12.50
C ARG A 585 11.57 -6.08 -12.10
N TYR A 586 11.03 -6.92 -12.98
CA TYR A 586 9.87 -7.76 -12.68
C TYR A 586 10.19 -8.82 -11.62
N ALA A 587 11.36 -9.45 -11.69
CA ALA A 587 11.84 -10.33 -10.61
C ALA A 587 12.01 -9.58 -9.28
N THR A 588 12.27 -8.29 -9.33
CA THR A 588 12.42 -7.43 -8.15
C THR A 588 11.07 -6.99 -7.57
N ILE A 589 10.16 -6.45 -8.39
CA ILE A 589 8.96 -5.73 -7.93
C ILE A 589 7.64 -6.41 -8.32
N GLY A 590 7.64 -7.31 -9.30
CA GLY A 590 6.43 -7.95 -9.79
C GLY A 590 5.72 -8.74 -8.70
N LYS A 591 4.43 -9.01 -8.93
CA LYS A 591 3.58 -9.79 -8.02
C LYS A 591 4.23 -11.10 -7.59
N ASP A 592 4.05 -11.50 -6.33
CA ASP A 592 4.54 -12.80 -5.86
C ASP A 592 3.64 -13.92 -6.39
N PRO A 593 4.17 -14.84 -7.23
CA PRO A 593 3.39 -15.94 -7.77
C PRO A 593 3.26 -17.10 -6.76
N SER A 594 3.67 -16.96 -5.50
CA SER A 594 3.56 -18.03 -4.49
C SER A 594 2.13 -18.60 -4.33
N ASN A 595 1.10 -17.82 -4.67
CA ASN A 595 -0.30 -18.25 -4.68
C ASN A 595 -0.78 -18.93 -5.99
N SER A 596 0.08 -19.09 -6.99
CA SER A 596 -0.31 -19.44 -8.37
C SER A 596 -0.35 -20.95 -8.68
N ASN A 597 -0.13 -21.84 -7.70
CA ASN A 597 -0.05 -23.30 -7.88
C ASN A 597 0.95 -23.78 -8.97
N ILE A 598 1.88 -22.91 -9.37
CA ILE A 598 2.96 -23.18 -10.33
C ILE A 598 4.28 -22.64 -9.76
N TYR A 599 5.38 -23.28 -10.13
CA TYR A 599 6.72 -22.81 -9.84
C TYR A 599 7.16 -21.80 -10.89
N VAL A 600 7.58 -20.61 -10.46
CA VAL A 600 8.03 -19.54 -11.37
C VAL A 600 9.52 -19.32 -11.22
N ARG A 601 10.23 -19.40 -12.36
CA ARG A 601 11.64 -19.03 -12.50
C ARG A 601 11.77 -17.76 -13.32
N TYR A 602 12.69 -16.88 -12.92
CA TYR A 602 13.06 -15.66 -13.63
C TYR A 602 14.48 -15.80 -14.17
N ILE A 603 14.68 -15.67 -15.49
CA ILE A 603 16.01 -15.67 -16.12
C ILE A 603 16.31 -14.26 -16.62
N VAL A 604 17.30 -13.63 -16.00
CA VAL A 604 17.77 -12.27 -16.28
C VAL A 604 19.03 -12.37 -17.12
N GLY A 605 18.89 -12.31 -18.45
CA GLY A 605 19.99 -12.42 -19.41
C GLY A 605 20.54 -11.06 -19.84
N ASP A 606 21.83 -10.84 -19.62
CA ASP A 606 22.57 -9.66 -20.10
C ASP A 606 21.76 -8.34 -20.07
N PRO A 607 21.15 -7.91 -18.95
CA PRO A 607 20.53 -6.59 -18.88
C PRO A 607 21.58 -5.49 -19.06
N SER A 608 21.22 -4.44 -19.78
CA SER A 608 22.08 -3.24 -19.86
C SER A 608 22.11 -2.44 -18.55
N SER A 609 21.08 -2.56 -17.70
CA SER A 609 20.99 -1.94 -16.38
C SER A 609 20.08 -2.74 -15.44
N SER A 610 20.38 -2.68 -14.14
CA SER A 610 19.57 -3.25 -13.04
C SER A 610 19.04 -2.14 -12.13
N ALA A 611 17.96 -2.42 -11.39
CA ALA A 611 17.41 -1.49 -10.40
C ALA A 611 18.15 -1.63 -9.06
N TYR A 612 19.12 -0.76 -8.79
CA TYR A 612 19.90 -0.81 -7.54
C TYR A 612 19.07 -0.39 -6.33
N TYR A 613 19.04 -1.25 -5.31
CA TYR A 613 18.27 -1.04 -4.07
C TYR A 613 18.78 0.08 -3.15
N THR A 614 20.04 0.48 -3.31
CA THR A 614 20.70 1.51 -2.51
C THR A 614 21.38 2.50 -3.43
N ASP A 615 21.85 3.60 -2.86
CA ASP A 615 22.58 4.62 -3.58
C ASP A 615 24.00 4.16 -3.98
N HIS A 616 24.49 3.01 -3.51
CA HIS A 616 25.85 2.54 -3.80
C HIS A 616 26.02 2.13 -5.27
N ARG A 617 27.20 2.40 -5.84
CA ARG A 617 27.51 2.13 -7.25
C ARG A 617 28.95 1.59 -7.38
N PRO A 618 29.18 0.51 -8.16
CA PRO A 618 30.44 -0.24 -8.22
C PRO A 618 31.54 0.35 -9.13
N VAL A 619 31.44 1.61 -9.57
CA VAL A 619 32.44 2.19 -10.49
C VAL A 619 33.59 2.85 -9.72
N THR A 620 34.80 2.38 -10.01
CA THR A 620 36.08 2.93 -9.51
C THR A 620 36.61 4.06 -10.40
N ASP A 621 36.40 3.96 -11.71
CA ASP A 621 36.94 4.91 -12.69
C ASP A 621 35.99 6.09 -12.90
N LYS A 622 36.29 7.18 -12.21
CA LYS A 622 35.52 8.43 -12.29
C LYS A 622 35.57 9.08 -13.68
N SER A 623 36.53 8.71 -14.54
CA SER A 623 36.58 9.20 -15.92
C SER A 623 35.48 8.59 -16.80
N ILE A 624 34.98 7.40 -16.43
CA ILE A 624 33.89 6.73 -17.13
C ILE A 624 32.53 7.29 -16.68
N ALA A 625 32.31 7.36 -15.36
CA ALA A 625 31.11 7.97 -14.79
C ALA A 625 31.31 8.30 -13.30
N GLN A 626 30.66 9.37 -12.82
CA GLN A 626 30.66 9.76 -11.41
C GLN A 626 29.27 10.24 -10.98
N LYS A 627 28.91 9.99 -9.72
CA LYS A 627 27.59 10.35 -9.17
C LYS A 627 27.33 11.86 -9.20
N SER A 628 28.36 12.66 -8.92
CA SER A 628 28.27 14.14 -8.88
C SER A 628 27.80 14.75 -10.20
N SER A 629 28.15 14.14 -11.34
CA SER A 629 27.73 14.58 -12.68
C SER A 629 26.58 13.75 -13.25
N CYS A 630 25.97 12.88 -12.44
CA CYS A 630 24.91 11.98 -12.87
C CYS A 630 23.80 11.91 -11.82
N PRO A 631 23.08 13.03 -11.55
CA PRO A 631 22.15 13.11 -10.42
C PRO A 631 20.98 12.13 -10.51
N GLN A 632 20.59 11.72 -11.72
CA GLN A 632 19.49 10.80 -11.98
C GLN A 632 19.89 9.32 -11.93
N TYR A 633 21.09 8.99 -11.45
CA TYR A 633 21.58 7.62 -11.38
C TYR A 633 20.74 6.69 -10.50
N ASN A 634 19.91 7.27 -9.63
CA ASN A 634 19.02 6.55 -8.73
C ASN A 634 17.54 6.62 -9.14
N ASP A 635 17.19 7.40 -10.17
CA ASP A 635 15.83 7.48 -10.70
C ASP A 635 15.34 6.09 -11.13
N TRP A 636 14.03 5.87 -11.04
CA TRP A 636 13.39 4.63 -11.48
C TRP A 636 13.81 4.28 -12.91
N ARG A 637 14.08 2.99 -13.14
CA ARG A 637 15.01 2.41 -14.12
C ARG A 637 16.33 2.04 -13.46
N TYR A 638 17.13 2.96 -12.95
CA TYR A 638 18.50 2.65 -12.47
C TYR A 638 18.59 2.45 -10.96
N GLY A 639 17.65 3.01 -10.20
CA GLY A 639 17.46 2.82 -8.77
C GLY A 639 15.97 2.88 -8.40
N PHE A 640 15.66 3.30 -7.17
CA PHE A 640 14.29 3.37 -6.64
C PHE A 640 13.75 4.79 -6.43
N ALA A 641 14.54 5.83 -6.74
CA ALA A 641 14.07 7.21 -6.61
C ALA A 641 12.92 7.48 -7.59
N GLY A 642 11.83 8.07 -7.11
CA GLY A 642 10.63 8.31 -7.92
C GLY A 642 9.85 7.05 -8.32
N PHE A 643 10.20 5.85 -7.83
CA PHE A 643 9.38 4.66 -8.08
C PHE A 643 8.05 4.76 -7.35
N MET A 644 6.95 4.63 -8.10
CA MET A 644 5.59 4.81 -7.58
C MET A 644 4.96 3.51 -7.06
N GLY A 645 5.62 2.36 -7.24
CA GLY A 645 5.08 1.05 -6.87
C GLY A 645 4.44 0.32 -8.05
N THR A 646 3.83 -0.83 -7.74
CA THR A 646 3.05 -1.64 -8.68
C THR A 646 1.57 -1.61 -8.29
N ARG A 647 0.70 -2.30 -9.04
CA ARG A 647 -0.72 -2.46 -8.65
C ARG A 647 -0.89 -3.22 -7.32
N ASP A 648 0.09 -4.01 -6.91
CA ASP A 648 0.12 -4.70 -5.61
C ASP A 648 0.71 -3.83 -4.48
N GLY A 649 0.95 -2.54 -4.74
CA GLY A 649 1.50 -1.59 -3.78
C GLY A 649 2.99 -1.34 -3.97
N LYS A 650 3.56 -0.60 -3.01
CA LYS A 650 4.98 -0.21 -2.99
C LYS A 650 5.65 -0.75 -1.73
N LYS A 651 6.74 -1.50 -1.90
CA LYS A 651 7.59 -1.98 -0.81
C LYS A 651 8.84 -1.11 -0.67
N SER A 652 9.55 -1.23 0.45
CA SER A 652 10.87 -0.63 0.60
C SER A 652 11.87 -1.30 -0.37
N PRO A 653 12.96 -0.60 -0.79
CA PRO A 653 14.01 -1.23 -1.57
C PRO A 653 14.63 -2.46 -0.88
N GLU A 654 14.69 -2.47 0.46
CA GLU A 654 15.18 -3.61 1.24
C GLU A 654 14.22 -4.82 1.16
N ASP A 655 12.91 -4.59 1.20
CA ASP A 655 11.92 -5.66 1.04
C ASP A 655 11.87 -6.18 -0.40
N TYR A 656 12.03 -5.31 -1.39
CA TYR A 656 12.19 -5.73 -2.79
C TYR A 656 13.48 -6.51 -3.01
N PHE A 657 14.56 -6.15 -2.32
CA PHE A 657 15.78 -6.96 -2.27
C PHE A 657 15.48 -8.34 -1.68
N GLY A 658 14.81 -8.39 -0.51
CA GLY A 658 14.38 -9.63 0.13
C GLY A 658 13.53 -10.50 -0.81
N GLN A 659 12.61 -9.89 -1.54
CA GLN A 659 11.80 -10.58 -2.56
C GLN A 659 12.67 -11.17 -3.68
N TYR A 660 13.55 -10.37 -4.28
CA TYR A 660 14.42 -10.80 -5.37
C TYR A 660 15.35 -11.95 -4.96
N VAL A 661 15.99 -11.85 -3.79
CA VAL A 661 16.98 -12.85 -3.34
C VAL A 661 16.36 -14.16 -2.85
N ASN A 662 15.08 -14.15 -2.49
CA ASN A 662 14.32 -15.35 -2.11
C ASN A 662 13.51 -15.96 -3.26
N ARG A 663 13.50 -15.33 -4.44
CA ARG A 663 12.92 -15.90 -5.67
C ARG A 663 13.91 -16.81 -6.38
N ASP A 664 13.36 -17.68 -7.23
CA ASP A 664 14.20 -18.42 -8.17
C ASP A 664 14.61 -17.52 -9.35
N VAL A 665 15.71 -16.80 -9.17
CA VAL A 665 16.28 -15.92 -10.19
C VAL A 665 17.61 -16.46 -10.68
N VAL A 666 17.77 -16.61 -11.99
CA VAL A 666 19.03 -16.95 -12.65
C VAL A 666 19.51 -15.73 -13.43
N ASN A 667 20.63 -15.14 -13.00
CA ASN A 667 21.33 -14.15 -13.81
C ASN A 667 22.24 -14.90 -14.78
N ILE A 668 22.02 -14.73 -16.09
CA ILE A 668 22.84 -15.34 -17.13
C ILE A 668 23.61 -14.26 -17.90
N VAL A 669 24.92 -14.46 -18.05
CA VAL A 669 25.84 -13.44 -18.58
C VAL A 669 26.71 -14.02 -19.69
N GLY A 670 26.75 -13.37 -20.86
CA GLY A 670 27.76 -13.64 -21.88
C GLY A 670 29.12 -13.06 -21.47
N TYR A 671 30.14 -13.91 -21.25
CA TYR A 671 31.45 -13.45 -20.77
C TYR A 671 32.21 -12.59 -21.80
N GLN A 672 31.85 -12.69 -23.08
CA GLN A 672 32.40 -11.87 -24.16
C GLN A 672 31.50 -10.67 -24.49
N ASP A 673 30.48 -10.36 -23.67
CA ASP A 673 29.67 -9.15 -23.81
C ASP A 673 30.41 -7.91 -23.27
N THR A 674 31.51 -7.58 -23.94
CA THR A 674 32.47 -6.53 -23.59
C THR A 674 32.43 -5.34 -24.53
N ALA A 675 31.50 -5.32 -25.49
CA ALA A 675 31.37 -4.21 -26.42
C ALA A 675 30.81 -2.96 -25.71
N THR A 676 31.26 -1.78 -26.12
CA THR A 676 30.73 -0.48 -25.67
C THR A 676 29.38 -0.21 -26.35
N ASN A 677 28.35 -0.94 -25.95
CA ASN A 677 27.02 -0.86 -26.55
C ASN A 677 25.88 -1.05 -25.52
N GLY A 678 24.64 -0.95 -25.98
CA GLY A 678 23.46 -0.93 -25.09
C GLY A 678 23.31 0.41 -24.37
N ASP A 679 22.77 0.39 -23.15
CA ASP A 679 22.67 1.59 -22.34
C ASP A 679 24.05 2.08 -21.89
N GLN A 680 24.50 3.17 -22.48
CA GLN A 680 25.79 3.83 -22.21
C GLN A 680 25.58 5.20 -21.52
N LYS A 681 24.39 5.47 -20.98
CA LYS A 681 24.15 6.68 -20.19
C LYS A 681 24.90 6.62 -18.87
N CYS A 682 25.24 7.77 -18.30
CA CYS A 682 26.00 7.85 -17.05
C CYS A 682 25.36 7.00 -15.93
N MET A 683 24.02 6.93 -15.88
CA MET A 683 23.27 6.16 -14.88
C MET A 683 23.54 4.66 -14.98
N ALA A 684 23.62 4.13 -16.21
CA ALA A 684 23.95 2.73 -16.48
C ALA A 684 25.45 2.47 -16.30
N LEU A 685 26.30 3.39 -16.78
CA LEU A 685 27.76 3.29 -16.65
C LEU A 685 28.18 3.19 -15.18
N LEU A 686 27.52 3.92 -14.28
CA LEU A 686 27.75 3.83 -12.83
C LEU A 686 27.52 2.43 -12.24
N GLN A 687 26.90 1.49 -12.96
CA GLN A 687 26.63 0.13 -12.49
C GLN A 687 27.76 -0.88 -12.79
N GLY A 688 28.92 -0.43 -13.29
CA GLY A 688 30.08 -1.29 -13.53
C GLY A 688 30.88 -0.99 -14.80
N GLY A 689 30.71 0.19 -15.40
CA GLY A 689 31.46 0.67 -16.55
C GLY A 689 30.78 0.42 -17.91
N GLN A 690 31.57 0.55 -18.99
CA GLN A 690 31.09 0.47 -20.38
C GLN A 690 30.65 -0.95 -20.79
N LYS A 691 31.29 -1.97 -20.25
CA LYS A 691 31.07 -3.38 -20.59
C LYS A 691 29.82 -3.90 -19.90
N ARG A 692 28.84 -4.38 -20.68
CA ARG A 692 27.59 -4.93 -20.12
C ARG A 692 27.85 -6.11 -19.18
N ARG A 693 28.82 -6.98 -19.52
CA ARG A 693 29.29 -8.05 -18.64
C ARG A 693 29.69 -7.55 -17.25
N ASP A 694 30.51 -6.52 -17.17
CA ASP A 694 31.05 -6.04 -15.90
C ASP A 694 29.94 -5.46 -15.00
N ARG A 695 28.93 -4.82 -15.60
CA ARG A 695 27.73 -4.36 -14.88
C ARG A 695 26.94 -5.52 -14.26
N ASN A 696 26.79 -6.62 -14.97
CA ASN A 696 26.09 -7.82 -14.50
C ASN A 696 26.86 -8.58 -13.41
N LEU A 697 28.18 -8.72 -13.58
CA LEU A 697 29.01 -9.35 -12.56
C LEU A 697 29.13 -8.48 -11.30
N SER A 698 29.09 -7.14 -11.44
CA SER A 698 29.02 -6.22 -10.30
C SER A 698 27.68 -6.29 -9.57
N TRP A 699 26.57 -6.51 -10.28
CA TRP A 699 25.26 -6.78 -9.69
C TRP A 699 25.28 -8.04 -8.81
N TRP A 700 25.91 -9.13 -9.29
CA TRP A 700 26.09 -10.35 -8.50
C TRP A 700 26.88 -10.11 -7.20
N ARG A 701 27.98 -9.36 -7.28
CA ARG A 701 28.73 -8.92 -6.10
C ARG A 701 27.85 -8.12 -5.14
N TYR A 702 27.13 -7.14 -5.67
CA TYR A 702 26.28 -6.24 -4.89
C TYR A 702 25.24 -6.99 -4.04
N ILE A 703 24.45 -7.88 -4.65
CA ILE A 703 23.38 -8.59 -3.92
C ILE A 703 23.92 -9.56 -2.85
N ASN A 704 25.06 -10.21 -3.11
CA ASN A 704 25.71 -11.09 -2.14
C ASN A 704 26.28 -10.30 -0.95
N MET A 705 26.85 -9.12 -1.21
CA MET A 705 27.38 -8.26 -0.16
C MET A 705 26.29 -7.63 0.72
N LEU A 706 25.13 -7.29 0.16
CA LEU A 706 23.97 -6.87 0.96
C LEU A 706 23.45 -8.00 1.86
N ALA A 707 23.32 -9.22 1.31
CA ALA A 707 22.87 -10.38 2.07
C ALA A 707 23.91 -10.92 3.06
N ARG A 708 25.16 -10.43 3.02
CA ARG A 708 26.30 -10.98 3.77
C ARG A 708 26.45 -12.49 3.58
N THR A 709 26.34 -12.94 2.33
CA THR A 709 26.57 -14.36 1.99
C THR A 709 28.04 -14.71 2.15
N ASN A 710 28.33 -16.01 2.16
CA ASN A 710 29.69 -16.52 2.09
C ASN A 710 30.16 -16.78 0.65
N GLU A 711 29.52 -16.19 -0.36
CA GLU A 711 29.95 -16.32 -1.75
C GLU A 711 31.37 -15.79 -1.93
N ASN A 712 32.21 -16.52 -2.65
CA ASN A 712 33.55 -16.05 -2.98
C ASN A 712 33.46 -15.01 -4.09
N LEU A 713 33.52 -13.73 -3.71
CA LEU A 713 33.43 -12.60 -4.65
C LEU A 713 34.79 -12.14 -5.16
N HIS A 714 35.89 -12.83 -4.84
CA HIS A 714 37.22 -12.47 -5.33
C HIS A 714 37.29 -12.57 -6.87
N GLY A 715 37.89 -11.55 -7.51
CA GLY A 715 38.03 -11.49 -8.96
C GLY A 715 36.77 -11.07 -9.74
N PHE A 716 35.61 -10.94 -9.09
CA PHE A 716 34.47 -10.24 -9.68
C PHE A 716 34.74 -8.72 -9.77
N PRO A 717 34.16 -7.99 -10.73
CA PRO A 717 34.26 -6.54 -10.80
C PRO A 717 33.37 -5.85 -9.75
N GLY A 718 33.66 -4.56 -9.49
CA GLY A 718 32.82 -3.63 -8.73
C GLY A 718 33.30 -3.31 -7.32
N ASN A 719 33.67 -2.06 -7.03
CA ASN A 719 34.21 -1.69 -5.71
C ASN A 719 33.12 -1.37 -4.67
N PHE A 720 32.81 -2.33 -3.81
CA PHE A 720 32.05 -2.06 -2.60
C PHE A 720 32.90 -2.36 -1.37
N SER A 721 32.72 -1.57 -0.32
CA SER A 721 33.15 -1.94 1.03
C SER A 721 31.96 -2.51 1.80
N LEU A 722 32.19 -3.56 2.60
CA LEU A 722 31.17 -4.09 3.51
C LEU A 722 30.76 -3.04 4.56
N SER A 723 31.66 -2.13 4.93
CA SER A 723 31.36 -1.00 5.83
C SER A 723 30.36 -0.01 5.24
N ASP A 724 30.32 0.11 3.92
CA ASP A 724 29.55 1.14 3.23
C ASP A 724 28.16 0.61 2.85
N LEU A 725 28.06 -0.69 2.56
CA LEU A 725 26.79 -1.33 2.27
C LEU A 725 26.03 -1.66 3.56
N PRO A 726 24.71 -1.42 3.63
CA PRO A 726 23.90 -1.88 4.75
C PRO A 726 23.92 -3.41 4.87
N ASP A 727 23.73 -3.92 6.09
CA ASP A 727 23.58 -5.36 6.35
C ASP A 727 22.11 -5.75 6.24
N TRP A 728 21.76 -6.41 5.14
CA TRP A 728 20.41 -6.94 4.89
C TRP A 728 20.37 -8.46 4.99
N SER A 729 21.30 -9.05 5.74
CA SER A 729 21.34 -10.51 5.93
C SER A 729 20.11 -11.05 6.64
N SER A 730 19.37 -10.24 7.40
CA SER A 730 18.08 -10.62 8.00
C SER A 730 17.03 -11.03 6.97
N LYS A 731 17.09 -10.51 5.73
CA LYS A 731 16.13 -10.84 4.66
C LYS A 731 16.34 -12.23 4.04
N SER A 732 17.50 -12.85 4.25
CA SER A 732 17.88 -14.12 3.61
C SER A 732 18.61 -15.10 4.55
N ASN A 733 18.83 -14.70 5.80
CA ASN A 733 19.71 -15.36 6.76
C ASN A 733 21.11 -15.69 6.21
N GLY A 734 21.66 -14.80 5.37
CA GLY A 734 22.96 -15.01 4.73
C GLY A 734 22.96 -15.99 3.54
N VAL A 735 21.79 -16.46 3.09
CA VAL A 735 21.68 -17.42 1.99
C VAL A 735 20.65 -16.94 0.96
N ILE A 736 21.12 -16.59 -0.23
CA ILE A 736 20.24 -16.18 -1.35
C ILE A 736 19.93 -17.38 -2.27
N ARG A 737 18.74 -17.39 -2.86
CA ARG A 737 18.32 -18.37 -3.88
C ARG A 737 18.71 -17.98 -5.30
N THR A 738 19.05 -16.71 -5.51
CA THR A 738 19.54 -16.21 -6.80
C THR A 738 20.81 -16.96 -7.21
N ARG A 739 20.93 -17.27 -8.51
CA ARG A 739 22.07 -17.99 -9.10
C ARG A 739 22.72 -17.16 -10.21
N LEU A 740 24.01 -17.39 -10.43
CA LEU A 740 24.77 -16.79 -11.53
C LEU A 740 25.31 -17.89 -12.46
N CYS A 741 25.04 -17.69 -13.75
CA CYS A 741 25.44 -18.53 -14.86
C CYS A 741 26.22 -17.67 -15.86
N VAL A 742 27.46 -18.02 -16.21
CA VAL A 742 28.30 -17.21 -17.09
C VAL A 742 28.76 -18.02 -18.30
N VAL A 743 28.24 -17.69 -19.48
CA VAL A 743 28.53 -18.39 -20.74
C VAL A 743 29.83 -17.85 -21.32
N GLU A 744 30.91 -18.64 -21.24
CA GLU A 744 32.28 -18.17 -21.54
C GLU A 744 32.46 -17.71 -23.00
N ASN A 745 31.80 -18.39 -23.93
CA ASN A 745 31.97 -18.19 -25.37
C ASN A 745 30.82 -17.39 -26.03
N ALA A 746 30.04 -16.67 -25.23
CA ALA A 746 28.93 -15.85 -25.73
C ALA A 746 29.20 -14.34 -25.59
N THR A 747 28.88 -13.61 -26.65
CA THR A 747 28.70 -12.14 -26.65
C THR A 747 27.25 -11.80 -26.27
N HIS A 748 26.76 -10.61 -26.61
CA HIS A 748 25.34 -10.20 -26.44
C HIS A 748 24.35 -10.93 -27.38
N ASN A 749 24.60 -12.19 -27.70
CA ASN A 749 23.82 -12.96 -28.65
C ASN A 749 22.93 -13.98 -27.91
N ALA A 750 21.63 -13.71 -27.85
CA ALA A 750 20.64 -14.55 -27.20
C ALA A 750 20.63 -16.01 -27.72
N ASP A 751 20.85 -16.23 -29.03
CA ASP A 751 20.92 -17.57 -29.62
C ASP A 751 22.08 -18.38 -29.03
N LYS A 752 23.25 -17.73 -28.90
CA LYS A 752 24.43 -18.36 -28.28
C LYS A 752 24.27 -18.55 -26.78
N VAL A 753 23.70 -17.55 -26.09
CA VAL A 753 23.47 -17.62 -24.64
C VAL A 753 22.52 -18.76 -24.30
N PHE A 754 21.33 -18.80 -24.88
CA PHE A 754 20.31 -19.80 -24.54
C PHE A 754 20.51 -21.16 -25.23
N GLY A 755 21.27 -21.20 -26.33
CA GLY A 755 21.65 -22.46 -26.99
C GLY A 755 22.88 -23.15 -26.39
N SER A 756 23.63 -22.48 -25.51
CA SER A 756 24.77 -23.07 -24.79
C SER A 756 24.34 -24.10 -23.75
N ASP A 757 25.29 -24.90 -23.25
CA ASP A 757 25.03 -25.86 -22.18
C ASP A 757 24.55 -25.16 -20.91
N GLU A 758 25.20 -24.05 -20.55
CA GLU A 758 24.80 -23.17 -19.46
C GLU A 758 23.39 -22.58 -19.63
N GLY A 759 23.08 -22.13 -20.85
CA GLY A 759 21.75 -21.60 -21.19
C GLY A 759 20.65 -22.65 -21.07
N ARG A 760 20.90 -23.86 -21.59
CA ARG A 760 19.98 -25.00 -21.48
C ARG A 760 19.80 -25.44 -20.03
N SER A 761 20.88 -25.42 -19.24
CA SER A 761 20.84 -25.68 -17.81
C SER A 761 19.95 -24.66 -17.08
N ALA A 762 20.10 -23.37 -17.38
CA ALA A 762 19.23 -22.32 -16.83
C ALA A 762 17.75 -22.50 -17.21
N LEU A 763 17.47 -22.94 -18.45
CA LEU A 763 16.11 -23.13 -18.97
C LEU A 763 15.41 -24.38 -18.44
N PHE A 764 16.12 -25.52 -18.34
CA PHE A 764 15.48 -26.84 -18.18
C PHE A 764 15.78 -27.53 -16.84
N ASN A 765 16.86 -27.20 -16.12
CA ASN A 765 17.17 -27.87 -14.86
C ASN A 765 16.32 -27.37 -13.68
N TYR A 766 15.83 -28.29 -12.84
CA TYR A 766 14.99 -27.92 -11.69
C TYR A 766 15.79 -27.36 -10.50
N HIS A 767 16.96 -27.91 -10.19
CA HIS A 767 17.67 -27.61 -8.93
C HIS A 767 18.98 -26.86 -9.13
N ASN A 768 19.93 -27.45 -9.86
CA ASN A 768 21.24 -26.86 -10.10
C ASN A 768 21.29 -26.27 -11.51
N VAL A 769 21.83 -25.06 -11.60
CA VAL A 769 22.15 -24.40 -12.87
C VAL A 769 23.66 -24.41 -13.02
N ASP A 770 24.13 -24.68 -14.22
CA ASP A 770 25.55 -24.70 -14.51
C ASP A 770 26.14 -23.31 -14.29
N MET A 771 27.22 -23.27 -13.52
CA MET A 771 27.81 -22.00 -13.12
C MET A 771 28.51 -21.31 -14.30
N GLY A 772 29.08 -22.09 -15.22
CA GLY A 772 29.92 -21.58 -16.30
C GLY A 772 31.19 -20.91 -15.77
N TRP A 773 31.65 -19.86 -16.44
CA TRP A 773 32.88 -19.15 -16.11
C TRP A 773 32.90 -18.63 -14.66
N ARG A 774 34.08 -18.69 -14.03
CA ARG A 774 34.40 -18.07 -12.74
C ARG A 774 35.81 -17.45 -12.79
N PRO A 775 36.10 -16.42 -11.96
CA PRO A 775 37.44 -15.85 -11.89
C PRO A 775 38.52 -16.87 -11.55
N LYS A 776 39.75 -16.65 -12.04
CA LYS A 776 40.89 -17.52 -11.72
C LYS A 776 41.09 -17.61 -10.20
N GLY A 777 41.24 -18.84 -9.70
CA GLY A 777 41.42 -19.11 -8.27
C GLY A 777 40.13 -19.10 -7.45
N TRP A 778 38.97 -18.88 -8.08
CA TRP A 778 37.68 -19.04 -7.44
C TRP A 778 37.45 -20.51 -7.05
N LYS A 779 36.90 -20.71 -5.84
CA LYS A 779 36.50 -22.02 -5.32
C LYS A 779 35.07 -21.91 -4.81
N TYR A 780 34.25 -22.90 -5.17
CA TYR A 780 32.88 -22.98 -4.68
C TYR A 780 32.87 -23.08 -3.16
N GLN A 781 32.01 -22.28 -2.54
CA GLN A 781 31.70 -22.36 -1.12
C GLN A 781 30.21 -22.65 -0.99
N ALA A 782 29.89 -23.76 -0.33
CA ALA A 782 28.50 -24.09 -0.06
C ALA A 782 27.87 -22.97 0.79
N PRO A 783 26.64 -22.52 0.49
CA PRO A 783 25.96 -21.49 1.27
C PRO A 783 25.87 -21.87 2.76
N LYS A 784 26.13 -20.93 3.67
CA LYS A 784 26.03 -21.14 5.12
C LYS A 784 25.09 -20.12 5.76
N GLN A 785 24.10 -20.63 6.49
CA GLN A 785 23.20 -19.80 7.29
C GLN A 785 23.94 -19.20 8.49
N LYS A 786 23.58 -17.97 8.88
CA LYS A 786 24.07 -17.37 10.12
C LYS A 786 23.35 -18.02 11.32
N THR A 787 24.11 -18.59 12.26
CA THR A 787 23.58 -19.04 13.56
C THR A 787 23.37 -17.82 14.47
N ALA A 788 22.20 -17.72 15.11
CA ALA A 788 21.88 -16.62 16.03
C ALA A 788 22.94 -16.50 17.14
N ARG A 789 23.60 -15.34 17.25
CA ARG A 789 24.50 -15.04 18.38
C ARG A 789 23.65 -14.62 19.58
N SER A 790 23.88 -15.25 20.74
CA SER A 790 23.36 -14.85 22.04
C SER A 790 23.91 -13.47 22.44
N ASN A 791 23.03 -12.49 22.62
CA ASN A 791 23.41 -11.17 23.14
C ASN A 791 23.67 -11.27 24.66
N THR A 792 24.92 -11.19 25.09
CA THR A 792 25.29 -10.79 26.45
C THR A 792 25.76 -9.33 26.43
N SER A 793 24.96 -8.43 27.00
CA SER A 793 25.29 -7.02 27.20
C SER A 793 26.18 -6.82 28.44
N PRO A 794 27.18 -5.93 28.43
CA PRO A 794 27.74 -5.35 29.66
C PRO A 794 27.17 -3.94 29.95
N SER A 795 26.99 -3.67 31.24
CA SER A 795 26.38 -2.51 31.89
C SER A 795 27.15 -1.18 31.72
N PRO A 796 26.51 0.00 31.94
CA PRO A 796 27.17 1.31 31.86
C PRO A 796 27.63 1.86 33.23
N SER A 797 28.70 2.68 33.21
CA SER A 797 29.22 3.46 34.35
C SER A 797 29.02 4.98 34.12
N PRO A 798 28.99 5.83 35.19
CA PRO A 798 28.26 7.10 35.17
C PRO A 798 29.09 8.42 35.13
N SER A 799 28.45 9.45 34.56
CA SER A 799 28.41 10.91 34.87
C SER A 799 29.68 11.79 34.95
N THR A 800 29.60 13.01 34.36
CA THR A 800 29.85 14.33 35.04
C THR A 800 29.41 15.56 34.18
N SER A 801 28.56 16.42 34.78
CA SER A 801 28.42 17.92 34.77
C SER A 801 29.22 18.80 33.78
N SER A 802 28.87 20.03 33.35
CA SER A 802 27.80 21.06 33.57
C SER A 802 28.06 22.28 32.61
N PRO A 803 27.18 23.31 32.50
CA PRO A 803 27.02 24.19 31.32
C PRO A 803 27.63 25.61 31.43
N PRO A 804 27.52 26.47 30.38
CA PRO A 804 27.24 27.89 30.65
C PRO A 804 26.27 28.63 29.70
N ARG A 805 25.40 29.41 30.36
CA ARG A 805 24.96 30.82 30.18
C ARG A 805 24.40 31.39 28.87
N LEU A 806 23.26 32.05 29.10
CA LEU A 806 22.54 33.05 28.29
C LEU A 806 23.37 34.28 27.86
N ALA A 807 22.98 34.86 26.71
CA ALA A 807 23.05 36.30 26.45
C ALA A 807 21.72 36.80 25.85
N GLN A 808 21.24 37.93 26.38
CA GLN A 808 20.03 38.67 26.02
C GLN A 808 20.26 39.73 24.92
N ARG A 809 19.13 40.24 24.39
CA ARG A 809 18.83 41.53 23.70
C ARG A 809 18.41 41.30 22.23
N SER A 810 17.39 41.96 21.66
CA SER A 810 16.59 43.13 22.07
C SER A 810 15.29 43.19 21.26
N SER A 811 14.29 43.84 21.84
CA SER A 811 12.99 44.22 21.29
C SER A 811 13.04 45.24 20.15
N ALA A 812 12.15 45.10 19.17
CA ALA A 812 11.58 46.22 18.41
C ALA A 812 10.12 45.91 18.04
N SER A 813 9.22 46.72 18.58
CA SER A 813 7.79 46.76 18.28
C SER A 813 7.52 47.79 17.18
N VAL A 814 6.81 47.42 16.12
CA VAL A 814 6.11 48.38 15.26
C VAL A 814 4.69 47.85 15.02
N ALA A 815 3.72 48.63 15.47
CA ALA A 815 2.31 48.44 15.21
C ALA A 815 1.94 49.12 13.88
N PHE A 816 1.15 48.45 13.05
CA PHE A 816 0.28 49.10 12.07
C PHE A 816 -1.07 48.38 12.05
N GLN A 817 -2.12 49.18 12.22
CA GLN A 817 -3.55 48.83 12.22
C GLN A 817 -4.18 49.18 10.84
N PRO A 818 -5.45 48.83 10.56
CA PRO A 818 -5.83 48.15 9.33
C PRO A 818 -6.75 48.97 8.40
N SER A 819 -6.74 48.59 7.13
CA SER A 819 -7.76 48.83 6.11
C SER A 819 -7.47 47.82 4.99
N GLY A 820 -8.38 47.21 4.26
CA GLY A 820 -9.82 47.32 4.07
C GLY A 820 -10.20 46.22 3.07
N LEU A 821 -11.35 45.60 3.29
CA LEU A 821 -12.01 44.55 2.49
C LEU A 821 -11.77 44.56 0.97
N ALA A 822 -11.56 43.40 0.35
CA ALA A 822 -12.62 42.64 -0.35
C ALA A 822 -12.07 41.49 -1.23
N MET A 823 -12.80 40.36 -1.18
CA MET A 823 -12.82 39.24 -2.13
C MET A 823 -11.57 38.36 -2.25
N VAL A 824 -11.60 37.20 -1.59
CA VAL A 824 -11.84 35.86 -2.17
C VAL A 824 -11.64 34.87 -1.02
N SER A 825 -12.72 34.25 -0.53
CA SER A 825 -12.65 33.29 0.58
C SER A 825 -13.71 32.22 0.42
N VAL A 826 -13.45 31.26 -0.47
CA VAL A 826 -14.17 29.98 -0.54
C VAL A 826 -13.19 28.93 -1.08
N ALA A 827 -12.48 28.20 -0.20
CA ALA A 827 -11.85 26.90 -0.51
C ALA A 827 -11.23 26.16 0.69
N ILE A 828 -10.90 26.81 1.81
CA ILE A 828 -10.14 26.16 2.93
C ILE A 828 -11.03 25.94 4.18
N LEU A 829 -12.32 25.65 3.99
CA LEU A 829 -13.26 25.35 5.09
C LEU A 829 -13.75 23.89 5.11
N ALA A 830 -13.34 23.05 4.14
CA ALA A 830 -13.90 21.69 3.98
C ALA A 830 -13.05 20.56 4.60
N LEU A 831 -11.89 20.85 5.20
CA LEU A 831 -11.12 19.89 6.01
C LEU A 831 -11.54 19.88 7.49
N PHE A 832 -12.56 20.64 7.86
CA PHE A 832 -13.11 20.72 9.22
C PHE A 832 -14.64 20.79 9.21
N LEU A 833 -15.29 19.62 9.11
CA LEU A 833 -16.62 19.39 9.70
C LEU A 833 -16.71 18.00 10.33
#